data_AF-A0A5N4BYK4-F1
#
_entry.id   AF-A0A5N4BYK4-F1
#
_cell.length_a   1.000
_cell.length_b   1.000
_cell.length_c   1.000
_cell.angle_alpha   90.00
_cell.angle_beta   90.00
_cell.angle_gamma   90.00
#
_symmetry.space_group_name_H-M   'P 1'
#
loop_
_entity.id
_entity.type
_entity.pdbx_description
1 polymer ?
#
loop_
_entity_poly.entity_id
_entity_poly.type
_entity_poly.pdbx_seq_one_letter_code
_entity_poly.pdbx_strand_id
1 'polypeptide(L)'
;MGPLSRENWAQRVATFRASPSAFMVGPEGEDLGRDLLSDLRSEKLSEQTKVSLLSLSLEYPAQLWPDAPAAEAAATSLLDTLVLLPPRPSALRRPLLLAATTALAAGGALGPTSGASRRLLPLLLGLAVGRDLGRGFGPASEQRPLQATACECLRELESCKPGLLGGCLGLLRGLMGQEGPIQPLSLLLALALRNTLVIKAKARAGLQGLLVAGNSLTEGSPWNWTLAEEGDAHLQPQAPSWSAAEEGECGLAVLEPSPEEARELRAAVAQLLDTSYLLTPAAQAQLLWLLGWAVRGLRGQPPVLFKPQLVRLLGTAQLTLLHAVLALKAAFGEALFTAQDEALLLRRLTLAAQHPALPLPAHLFYLHCLLSFPENWPLGPTGEEAVPLLLGSQLCRGLLPSLLHDPMALLARLHLLCLLCVEDEEKEEKGQDQSLRCYLEELLAGLRQRAALNGGPRALAILCFQASYLVVRCLAGQPMVLTPLTHGLTQLYRAQPALAPHFVDLLDRVGPELGEPLRVALRQEVVSRPGKDEALRWHLQMLAKVANEDAQSATLSFLQAAAAHCLDWGLQQALLQVCQALLRAGVGGGLADLLQVLARQLEDPDGRDHARLYYILLAHLLEALVSCHLEPFVVVAQAPTSYCIAIRLPPDSRLLLRLEAAHADGVPVALRTDDWAVLPLVGAYLRGLSAAV
;
A
#
# COMPACT_ATOMS: atom_id res chain seq x y z
N MET A 1 -8.32 -22.67 44.48
CA MET A 1 -8.55 -21.24 44.74
C MET A 1 -10.05 -21.00 44.74
N GLY A 2 -10.60 -20.26 45.71
CA GLY A 2 -12.02 -19.90 45.71
C GLY A 2 -12.35 -18.85 44.64
N PRO A 3 -13.62 -18.69 44.24
CA PRO A 3 -14.01 -17.75 43.18
C PRO A 3 -13.65 -16.31 43.57
N LEU A 4 -13.07 -15.56 42.64
CA LEU A 4 -12.63 -14.17 42.86
C LEU A 4 -13.83 -13.23 43.03
N SER A 5 -13.68 -12.19 43.86
CA SER A 5 -14.72 -11.17 44.04
C SER A 5 -14.90 -10.31 42.78
N ARG A 6 -16.06 -9.66 42.65
CA ARG A 6 -16.38 -8.77 41.50
C ARG A 6 -15.36 -7.63 41.32
N GLU A 7 -14.91 -7.02 42.42
CA GLU A 7 -13.95 -5.91 42.39
C GLU A 7 -12.57 -6.39 41.93
N ASN A 8 -12.17 -7.61 42.34
CA ASN A 8 -10.90 -8.21 41.92
C ASN A 8 -10.88 -8.50 40.42
N TRP A 9 -11.99 -8.97 39.83
CA TRP A 9 -12.08 -9.17 38.38
C TRP A 9 -12.04 -7.85 37.61
N ALA A 10 -12.74 -6.82 38.06
CA ALA A 10 -12.71 -5.52 37.38
C ALA A 10 -11.29 -4.93 37.32
N GLN A 11 -10.54 -5.03 38.42
CA GLN A 11 -9.14 -4.59 38.48
C GLN A 11 -8.25 -5.45 37.58
N ARG A 12 -8.38 -6.79 37.64
CA ARG A 12 -7.58 -7.73 36.85
C ARG A 12 -7.82 -7.61 35.33
N VAL A 13 -9.07 -7.35 34.91
CA VAL A 13 -9.41 -7.08 33.51
C VAL A 13 -8.82 -5.75 33.04
N ALA A 14 -8.85 -4.71 33.89
CA ALA A 14 -8.28 -3.41 33.56
C ALA A 14 -6.74 -3.46 33.42
N THR A 15 -6.06 -4.18 34.32
CA THR A 15 -4.60 -4.37 34.25
C THR A 15 -4.20 -5.19 33.02
N PHE A 16 -4.97 -6.23 32.69
CA PHE A 16 -4.74 -7.02 31.48
C PHE A 16 -4.89 -6.18 30.21
N ARG A 17 -5.97 -5.39 30.09
CA ARG A 17 -6.19 -4.53 28.91
C ARG A 17 -5.15 -3.43 28.74
N ALA A 18 -4.54 -2.94 29.82
CA ALA A 18 -3.48 -1.93 29.75
C ALA A 18 -2.17 -2.49 29.16
N SER A 19 -1.84 -3.75 29.46
CA SER A 19 -0.62 -4.40 28.95
C SER A 19 -0.79 -5.93 28.85
N PRO A 20 -1.43 -6.44 27.79
CA PRO A 20 -1.80 -7.86 27.69
C PRO A 20 -0.59 -8.81 27.69
N SER A 21 0.45 -8.50 26.89
CA SER A 21 1.67 -9.31 26.80
C SER A 21 2.48 -9.31 28.10
N ALA A 22 2.61 -8.17 28.76
CA ALA A 22 3.33 -8.07 30.03
C ALA A 22 2.58 -8.78 31.17
N PHE A 23 1.25 -8.74 31.15
CA PHE A 23 0.41 -9.43 32.13
C PHE A 23 0.52 -10.95 32.02
N MET A 24 0.55 -11.49 30.79
CA MET A 24 0.69 -12.93 30.55
C MET A 24 2.04 -13.51 30.98
N VAL A 25 3.11 -12.69 31.03
CA VAL A 25 4.44 -13.10 31.52
C VAL A 25 4.51 -13.10 33.06
N GLY A 26 3.58 -12.41 33.73
CA GLY A 26 3.49 -12.39 35.18
C GLY A 26 2.85 -13.65 35.77
N PRO A 27 3.04 -13.90 37.09
CA PRO A 27 2.46 -15.05 37.78
C PRO A 27 0.92 -15.05 37.79
N GLU A 28 0.28 -13.90 37.58
CA GLU A 28 -1.17 -13.76 37.47
C GLU A 28 -1.70 -14.11 36.07
N GLY A 29 -0.82 -14.26 35.07
CA GLY A 29 -1.17 -14.57 33.67
C GLY A 29 -1.34 -16.06 33.40
N GLU A 30 -0.54 -16.92 34.04
CA GLU A 30 -0.48 -18.36 33.75
C GLU A 30 -1.82 -19.08 33.97
N ASP A 31 -2.57 -18.72 35.01
CA ASP A 31 -3.87 -19.32 35.32
C ASP A 31 -5.08 -18.51 34.81
N LEU A 32 -4.87 -17.37 34.13
CA LEU A 32 -5.95 -16.43 33.77
C LEU A 32 -7.07 -17.09 32.95
N GLY A 33 -6.72 -17.90 31.94
CA GLY A 33 -7.70 -18.61 31.11
C GLY A 33 -8.49 -19.66 31.89
N ARG A 34 -7.83 -20.39 32.80
CA ARG A 34 -8.47 -21.41 33.65
C ARG A 34 -9.38 -20.76 34.68
N ASP A 35 -8.92 -19.70 35.34
CA ASP A 35 -9.68 -18.89 36.29
C ASP A 35 -10.95 -18.36 35.62
N LEU A 36 -10.82 -17.77 34.42
CA LEU A 36 -11.93 -17.26 33.62
C LEU A 36 -12.99 -18.34 33.37
N LEU A 37 -12.59 -19.52 32.85
CA LEU A 37 -13.53 -20.61 32.56
C LEU A 37 -14.22 -21.16 33.82
N SER A 38 -13.49 -21.23 34.92
CA SER A 38 -14.03 -21.72 36.20
C SER A 38 -15.06 -20.75 36.80
N ASP A 39 -14.74 -19.45 36.77
CA ASP A 39 -15.57 -18.40 37.35
C ASP A 39 -16.80 -18.08 36.50
N LEU A 40 -16.76 -18.31 35.18
CA LEU A 40 -17.95 -18.23 34.32
C LEU A 40 -19.08 -19.17 34.77
N ARG A 41 -18.72 -20.34 35.34
CA ARG A 41 -19.67 -21.32 35.89
C ARG A 41 -20.17 -20.95 37.28
N SER A 42 -19.56 -19.97 37.95
CA SER A 42 -19.96 -19.54 39.29
C SER A 42 -21.29 -18.76 39.26
N GLU A 43 -22.19 -19.04 40.20
CA GLU A 43 -23.44 -18.25 40.36
C GLU A 43 -23.20 -16.90 41.06
N LYS A 44 -21.99 -16.69 41.61
CA LYS A 44 -21.64 -15.50 42.40
C LYS A 44 -21.36 -14.26 41.54
N LEU A 45 -21.06 -14.45 40.25
CA LEU A 45 -20.76 -13.35 39.33
C LEU A 45 -22.00 -12.86 38.60
N SER A 46 -22.14 -11.53 38.49
CA SER A 46 -23.21 -10.92 37.70
C SER A 46 -23.04 -11.21 36.20
N GLU A 47 -24.16 -11.25 35.46
CA GLU A 47 -24.13 -11.49 34.01
C GLU A 47 -23.26 -10.44 33.28
N GLN A 48 -23.31 -9.18 33.68
CA GLN A 48 -22.49 -8.12 33.09
C GLN A 48 -20.98 -8.39 33.25
N THR A 49 -20.55 -8.89 34.42
CA THR A 49 -19.16 -9.24 34.66
C THR A 49 -18.75 -10.43 33.78
N LYS A 50 -19.62 -11.45 33.67
CA LYS A 50 -19.39 -12.60 32.78
C LYS A 50 -19.30 -12.19 31.30
N VAL A 51 -20.10 -11.22 30.84
CA VAL A 51 -19.98 -10.66 29.48
C VAL A 51 -18.62 -9.96 29.30
N SER A 52 -18.15 -9.18 30.27
CA SER A 52 -16.82 -8.55 30.22
C SER A 52 -15.68 -9.56 30.22
N LEU A 53 -15.82 -10.69 30.92
CA LEU A 53 -14.86 -11.80 30.85
C LEU A 53 -14.87 -12.45 29.46
N LEU A 54 -16.05 -12.70 28.90
CA LEU A 54 -16.16 -13.24 27.54
C LEU A 54 -15.62 -12.28 26.47
N SER A 55 -15.72 -10.96 26.65
CA SER A 55 -15.08 -10.01 25.71
C SER A 55 -13.55 -10.15 25.67
N LEU A 56 -12.90 -10.55 26.77
CA LEU A 56 -11.46 -10.81 26.74
C LEU A 56 -11.10 -11.99 25.83
N SER A 57 -11.95 -13.03 25.83
CA SER A 57 -11.76 -14.17 24.92
C SER A 57 -11.95 -13.82 23.44
N LEU A 58 -12.70 -12.76 23.13
CA LEU A 58 -12.88 -12.25 21.77
C LEU A 58 -11.73 -11.31 21.35
N GLU A 59 -11.26 -10.46 22.27
CA GLU A 59 -10.22 -9.46 22.01
C GLU A 59 -8.81 -10.09 21.94
N TYR A 60 -8.52 -11.07 22.81
CA TYR A 60 -7.18 -11.65 22.97
C TYR A 60 -7.15 -13.19 22.93
N PRO A 61 -7.75 -13.84 21.92
CA PRO A 61 -7.86 -15.30 21.89
C PRO A 61 -6.50 -15.99 21.81
N ALA A 62 -5.56 -15.46 21.02
CA ALA A 62 -4.22 -16.05 20.85
C ALA A 62 -3.36 -15.97 22.12
N GLN A 63 -3.65 -15.03 23.02
CA GLN A 63 -2.93 -14.89 24.29
C GLN A 63 -3.55 -15.76 25.39
N LEU A 64 -4.87 -15.92 25.39
CA LEU A 64 -5.58 -16.76 26.35
C LEU A 64 -5.48 -18.26 25.99
N TRP A 65 -5.49 -18.59 24.70
CA TRP A 65 -5.49 -19.94 24.18
C TRP A 65 -4.40 -20.11 23.11
N PRO A 66 -3.12 -20.19 23.50
CA PRO A 66 -2.00 -20.21 22.56
C PRO A 66 -1.92 -21.50 21.73
N ASP A 67 -2.34 -22.62 22.31
CA ASP A 67 -2.21 -23.94 21.70
C ASP A 67 -3.57 -24.55 21.31
N ALA A 68 -3.59 -25.34 20.23
CA ALA A 68 -4.77 -26.09 19.78
C ALA A 68 -5.47 -26.93 20.88
N PRO A 69 -4.77 -27.72 21.73
CA PRO A 69 -5.42 -28.44 22.83
C PRO A 69 -6.03 -27.51 23.89
N ALA A 70 -5.37 -26.38 24.18
CA ALA A 70 -5.89 -25.40 25.14
C ALA A 70 -7.15 -24.72 24.61
N ALA A 71 -7.15 -24.35 23.33
CA ALA A 71 -8.30 -23.79 22.62
C ALA A 71 -9.47 -24.79 22.54
N GLU A 72 -9.22 -26.07 22.28
CA GLU A 72 -10.24 -27.10 22.27
C GLU A 72 -10.88 -27.32 23.65
N ALA A 73 -10.05 -27.37 24.70
CA ALA A 73 -10.53 -27.50 26.07
C ALA A 73 -11.38 -26.29 26.49
N ALA A 74 -10.95 -25.08 26.11
CA ALA A 74 -11.68 -23.84 26.36
C ALA A 74 -13.03 -23.82 25.64
N ALA A 75 -13.05 -24.14 24.34
CA ALA A 75 -14.28 -24.21 23.56
C ALA A 75 -15.25 -25.25 24.12
N THR A 76 -14.76 -26.42 24.52
CA THR A 76 -15.56 -27.47 25.17
C THR A 76 -16.18 -26.95 26.47
N SER A 77 -15.39 -26.27 27.31
CA SER A 77 -15.85 -25.70 28.58
C SER A 77 -16.91 -24.60 28.39
N LEU A 78 -16.76 -23.75 27.36
CA LEU A 78 -17.72 -22.71 27.00
C LEU A 78 -19.03 -23.32 26.47
N LEU A 79 -18.95 -24.37 25.65
CA LEU A 79 -20.12 -25.13 25.18
C LEU A 79 -20.87 -25.82 26.31
N ASP A 80 -20.15 -26.39 27.28
CA ASP A 80 -20.77 -26.99 28.47
C ASP A 80 -21.49 -25.92 29.29
N THR A 81 -20.88 -24.75 29.45
CA THR A 81 -21.50 -23.60 30.14
C THR A 81 -22.76 -23.13 29.41
N LEU A 82 -22.75 -23.12 28.07
CA LEU A 82 -23.91 -22.79 27.25
C LEU A 82 -25.07 -23.78 27.45
N VAL A 83 -24.78 -25.08 27.54
CA VAL A 83 -25.78 -26.14 27.76
C VAL A 83 -26.40 -26.08 29.16
N LEU A 84 -25.65 -25.58 30.15
CA LEU A 84 -26.10 -25.43 31.54
C LEU A 84 -26.98 -24.18 31.77
N LEU A 85 -27.09 -23.27 30.81
CA LEU A 85 -27.92 -22.07 30.98
C LEU A 85 -29.42 -22.41 31.06
N PRO A 86 -30.17 -21.77 31.98
CA PRO A 86 -31.61 -22.00 32.10
C PRO A 86 -32.32 -21.52 30.83
N PRO A 87 -33.49 -22.08 30.43
CA PRO A 87 -34.21 -21.71 29.20
C PRO A 87 -34.80 -20.27 29.19
N ARG A 88 -34.47 -19.44 30.19
CA ARG A 88 -34.87 -18.03 30.31
C ARG A 88 -33.98 -17.13 29.45
N PRO A 89 -34.45 -15.94 29.02
CA PRO A 89 -33.60 -15.02 28.28
C PRO A 89 -32.33 -14.68 29.08
N SER A 90 -31.18 -14.69 28.42
CA SER A 90 -29.89 -14.44 29.08
C SER A 90 -28.93 -13.74 28.13
N ALA A 91 -28.24 -12.73 28.65
CA ALA A 91 -27.27 -11.95 27.87
C ALA A 91 -26.03 -12.76 27.48
N LEU A 92 -25.84 -13.96 28.07
CA LEU A 92 -24.64 -14.79 27.96
C LEU A 92 -24.62 -15.72 26.74
N ARG A 93 -25.78 -16.10 26.17
CA ARG A 93 -25.81 -17.08 25.06
C ARG A 93 -25.00 -16.63 23.85
N ARG A 94 -25.20 -15.39 23.40
CA ARG A 94 -24.49 -14.87 22.20
C ARG A 94 -22.98 -14.73 22.46
N PRO A 95 -22.53 -14.10 23.56
CA PRO A 95 -21.10 -14.05 23.88
C PRO A 95 -20.45 -15.42 24.06
N LEU A 96 -21.15 -16.41 24.63
CA LEU A 96 -20.61 -17.77 24.76
C LEU A 96 -20.43 -18.45 23.40
N LEU A 97 -21.39 -18.29 22.49
CA LEU A 97 -21.28 -18.81 21.12
C LEU A 97 -20.10 -18.16 20.38
N LEU A 98 -19.96 -16.84 20.47
CA LEU A 98 -18.85 -16.09 19.87
C LEU A 98 -17.50 -16.47 20.49
N ALA A 99 -17.43 -16.64 21.80
CA ALA A 99 -16.21 -17.02 22.51
C ALA A 99 -15.77 -18.45 22.13
N ALA A 100 -16.72 -19.38 22.02
CA ALA A 100 -16.41 -20.75 21.62
C ALA A 100 -15.92 -20.83 20.16
N THR A 101 -16.51 -20.03 19.26
CA THR A 101 -16.11 -20.01 17.85
C THR A 101 -14.75 -19.36 17.65
N THR A 102 -14.51 -18.22 18.29
CA THR A 102 -13.22 -17.51 18.25
C THR A 102 -12.09 -18.33 18.87
N ALA A 103 -12.33 -19.02 19.98
CA ALA A 103 -11.34 -19.92 20.58
C ALA A 103 -10.91 -21.02 19.60
N LEU A 104 -11.87 -21.68 18.93
CA LEU A 104 -11.55 -22.73 17.94
C LEU A 104 -10.88 -22.20 16.67
N ALA A 105 -11.31 -21.04 16.18
CA ALA A 105 -10.78 -20.43 14.97
C ALA A 105 -9.37 -19.88 15.17
N ALA A 106 -9.17 -19.07 16.21
CA ALA A 106 -7.88 -18.41 16.48
C ALA A 106 -6.84 -19.36 17.08
N GLY A 107 -7.26 -20.35 17.87
CA GLY A 107 -6.37 -21.34 18.47
C GLY A 107 -6.01 -22.52 17.57
N GLY A 108 -6.44 -22.53 16.30
CA GLY A 108 -6.09 -23.58 15.34
C GLY A 108 -6.70 -24.97 15.63
N ALA A 109 -7.68 -25.05 16.53
CA ALA A 109 -8.30 -26.31 16.96
C ALA A 109 -9.45 -26.76 16.04
N LEU A 110 -9.82 -25.98 15.03
CA LEU A 110 -10.88 -26.32 14.09
C LEU A 110 -10.42 -27.50 13.20
N GLY A 111 -11.02 -28.68 13.33
CA GLY A 111 -10.71 -29.81 12.46
C GLY A 111 -11.57 -31.05 12.72
N PRO A 112 -11.47 -32.09 11.87
CA PRO A 112 -12.29 -33.31 11.97
C PRO A 112 -12.03 -34.14 13.23
N THR A 113 -10.82 -34.02 13.80
CA THR A 113 -10.39 -34.74 15.01
C THR A 113 -10.81 -34.06 16.31
N SER A 114 -11.15 -32.77 16.26
CA SER A 114 -11.59 -32.02 17.44
C SER A 114 -12.99 -32.43 17.89
N GLY A 115 -13.14 -32.78 19.16
CA GLY A 115 -14.44 -33.04 19.77
C GLY A 115 -15.29 -31.77 19.88
N ALA A 116 -14.65 -30.61 20.10
CA ALA A 116 -15.32 -29.32 20.18
C ALA A 116 -15.92 -28.89 18.83
N SER A 117 -15.21 -29.10 17.71
CA SER A 117 -15.72 -28.80 16.37
C SER A 117 -16.96 -29.64 16.02
N ARG A 118 -16.92 -30.95 16.35
CA ARG A 118 -18.02 -31.90 16.15
C ARG A 118 -19.27 -31.54 16.95
N ARG A 119 -19.12 -30.87 18.09
CA ARG A 119 -20.23 -30.36 18.90
C ARG A 119 -20.73 -29.00 18.41
N LEU A 120 -19.83 -28.09 18.06
CA LEU A 120 -20.16 -26.71 17.71
C LEU A 120 -20.85 -26.61 16.35
N LEU A 121 -20.34 -27.29 15.32
CA LEU A 121 -20.84 -27.14 13.95
C LEU A 121 -22.33 -27.54 13.78
N PRO A 122 -22.78 -28.71 14.28
CA PRO A 122 -24.19 -29.06 14.23
C PRO A 122 -25.07 -28.14 15.07
N LEU A 123 -24.55 -27.64 16.20
CA LEU A 123 -25.27 -26.71 17.06
C LEU A 123 -25.49 -25.35 16.36
N LEU A 124 -24.45 -24.79 15.75
CA LEU A 124 -24.55 -23.53 14.99
C LEU A 124 -25.48 -23.69 13.79
N LEU A 125 -25.36 -24.78 13.04
CA LEU A 125 -26.24 -25.04 11.90
C LEU A 125 -27.70 -25.23 12.36
N GLY A 126 -27.93 -25.97 13.44
CA GLY A 126 -29.27 -26.15 14.01
C GLY A 126 -29.90 -24.83 14.47
N LEU A 127 -29.11 -23.97 15.12
CA LEU A 127 -29.53 -22.63 15.51
C LEU A 127 -29.82 -21.74 14.28
N ALA A 128 -28.99 -21.80 13.23
CA ALA A 128 -29.20 -21.04 11.99
C ALA A 128 -30.46 -21.48 11.24
N VAL A 129 -30.80 -22.78 11.27
CA VAL A 129 -32.01 -23.35 10.65
C VAL A 129 -33.27 -23.05 11.48
N GLY A 130 -33.15 -22.48 12.68
CA GLY A 130 -34.28 -22.27 13.58
C GLY A 130 -34.89 -23.57 14.10
N ARG A 131 -34.15 -24.70 14.02
CA ARG A 131 -34.61 -25.97 14.59
C ARG A 131 -34.67 -25.85 16.10
N ASP A 132 -35.79 -26.26 16.69
CA ASP A 132 -35.85 -26.49 18.12
C ASP A 132 -34.95 -27.69 18.43
N LEU A 133 -33.78 -27.44 19.01
CA LEU A 133 -32.77 -28.45 19.38
C LEU A 133 -33.24 -29.34 20.57
N GLY A 134 -34.55 -29.51 20.74
CA GLY A 134 -35.19 -30.31 21.78
C GLY A 134 -35.00 -29.80 23.21
N ARG A 135 -34.32 -28.67 23.42
CA ARG A 135 -33.93 -28.16 24.75
C ARG A 135 -34.42 -26.75 25.10
N GLY A 136 -35.24 -26.10 24.25
CA GLY A 136 -35.73 -24.76 24.56
C GLY A 136 -34.59 -23.75 24.72
N PHE A 137 -33.76 -23.61 23.68
CA PHE A 137 -32.66 -22.65 23.62
C PHE A 137 -33.22 -21.21 23.59
N GLY A 138 -33.59 -20.70 24.76
CA GLY A 138 -34.12 -19.37 24.97
C GLY A 138 -35.58 -19.20 24.50
N PRO A 139 -36.23 -18.09 24.91
CA PRO A 139 -37.57 -17.75 24.45
C PRO A 139 -37.58 -17.36 22.95
N ALA A 140 -38.76 -17.40 22.32
CA ALA A 140 -38.96 -17.00 20.92
C ALA A 140 -38.39 -15.60 20.58
N SER A 141 -38.36 -14.69 21.56
CA SER A 141 -37.78 -13.35 21.42
C SER A 141 -36.27 -13.34 21.18
N GLU A 142 -35.52 -14.37 21.60
CA GLU A 142 -34.07 -14.48 21.41
C GLU A 142 -33.68 -15.31 20.19
N GLN A 143 -34.62 -15.99 19.54
CA GLN A 143 -34.32 -16.91 18.44
C GLN A 143 -33.70 -16.20 17.24
N ARG A 144 -34.25 -15.06 16.80
CA ARG A 144 -33.69 -14.29 15.68
C ARG A 144 -32.27 -13.74 15.92
N PRO A 145 -31.96 -13.08 17.06
CA PRO A 145 -30.59 -12.62 17.30
C PRO A 145 -29.62 -13.79 17.52
N LEU A 146 -30.09 -14.95 18.02
CA LEU A 146 -29.27 -16.17 18.10
C LEU A 146 -29.02 -16.79 16.72
N GLN A 147 -30.03 -16.87 15.85
CA GLN A 147 -29.89 -17.27 14.45
C GLN A 147 -28.87 -16.39 13.73
N ALA A 148 -28.99 -15.06 13.86
CA ALA A 148 -28.04 -14.11 13.29
C ALA A 148 -26.62 -14.34 13.81
N THR A 149 -26.45 -14.53 15.12
CA THR A 149 -25.14 -14.82 15.73
C THR A 149 -24.58 -16.15 15.22
N ALA A 150 -25.41 -17.18 15.10
CA ALA A 150 -24.99 -18.48 14.59
C ALA A 150 -24.53 -18.40 13.12
N CYS A 151 -25.24 -17.64 12.28
CA CYS A 151 -24.84 -17.39 10.90
C CYS A 151 -23.50 -16.64 10.80
N GLU A 152 -23.28 -15.62 11.64
CA GLU A 152 -22.00 -14.90 11.70
C GLU A 152 -20.87 -15.83 12.17
N CYS A 153 -21.10 -16.65 13.20
CA CYS A 153 -20.14 -17.65 13.66
C CYS A 153 -19.78 -18.66 12.56
N LEU A 154 -20.77 -19.17 11.82
CA LEU A 154 -20.54 -20.05 10.68
C LEU A 154 -19.75 -19.34 9.57
N ARG A 155 -19.99 -18.04 9.36
CA ARG A 155 -19.27 -17.24 8.37
C ARG A 155 -17.79 -17.10 8.73
N GLU A 156 -17.48 -16.87 10.00
CA GLU A 156 -16.09 -16.83 10.50
C GLU A 156 -15.40 -18.20 10.42
N LEU A 157 -16.12 -19.30 10.66
CA LEU A 157 -15.54 -20.64 10.49
C LEU A 157 -15.27 -20.97 9.02
N GLU A 158 -16.16 -20.56 8.11
CA GLU A 158 -15.99 -20.68 6.66
C GLU A 158 -14.88 -19.77 6.11
N SER A 159 -14.62 -18.61 6.72
CA SER A 159 -13.48 -17.76 6.35
C SER A 159 -12.14 -18.36 6.81
N CYS A 160 -12.12 -19.02 7.97
CA CYS A 160 -10.93 -19.69 8.51
C CYS A 160 -10.63 -21.01 7.79
N LYS A 161 -11.66 -21.77 7.40
CA LYS A 161 -11.55 -23.02 6.63
C LYS A 161 -12.52 -23.00 5.45
N PRO A 162 -12.08 -22.56 4.26
CA PRO A 162 -12.95 -22.48 3.09
C PRO A 162 -13.41 -23.88 2.65
N GLY A 163 -14.69 -24.04 2.32
CA GLY A 163 -15.29 -25.31 1.91
C GLY A 163 -16.01 -26.07 3.01
N LEU A 164 -15.94 -25.60 4.27
CA LEU A 164 -16.57 -26.21 5.44
C LEU A 164 -18.09 -26.39 5.27
N LEU A 165 -18.76 -25.42 4.64
CA LEU A 165 -20.21 -25.38 4.44
C LEU A 165 -20.65 -25.83 3.04
N GLY A 166 -19.74 -26.35 2.21
CA GLY A 166 -20.08 -26.75 0.83
C GLY A 166 -21.19 -27.79 0.77
N GLY A 167 -21.23 -28.74 1.72
CA GLY A 167 -22.30 -29.74 1.84
C GLY A 167 -23.64 -29.20 2.36
N CYS A 168 -23.68 -27.96 2.87
CA CYS A 168 -24.87 -27.34 3.47
C CYS A 168 -25.52 -26.28 2.56
N LEU A 169 -25.00 -26.03 1.35
CA LEU A 169 -25.47 -24.96 0.46
C LEU A 169 -26.96 -25.08 0.11
N GLY A 170 -27.43 -26.28 -0.23
CA GLY A 170 -28.85 -26.55 -0.50
C GLY A 170 -29.76 -26.25 0.69
N LEU A 171 -29.31 -26.54 1.92
CA LEU A 171 -30.05 -26.24 3.16
C LEU A 171 -30.13 -24.74 3.42
N LEU A 172 -28.99 -24.04 3.32
CA LEU A 172 -28.92 -22.58 3.51
C LEU A 172 -29.76 -21.82 2.47
N ARG A 173 -29.77 -22.30 1.23
CA ARG A 173 -30.62 -21.76 0.16
C ARG A 173 -32.11 -21.97 0.43
N GLY A 174 -32.48 -23.16 0.92
CA GLY A 174 -33.86 -23.47 1.30
C GLY A 174 -34.37 -22.58 2.43
N LEU A 175 -33.55 -22.32 3.45
CA LEU A 175 -33.87 -21.42 4.56
C LEU A 175 -34.15 -19.99 4.11
N MET A 176 -33.32 -19.47 3.22
CA MET A 176 -33.50 -18.12 2.69
C MET A 176 -34.82 -17.99 1.90
N GLY A 177 -35.34 -19.09 1.33
CA GLY A 177 -36.65 -19.13 0.69
C GLY A 177 -37.83 -19.17 1.66
N GLN A 178 -37.63 -19.61 2.90
CA GLN A 178 -38.69 -19.76 3.92
C GLN A 178 -38.77 -18.58 4.90
N GLU A 179 -37.63 -18.10 5.39
CA GLU A 179 -37.56 -17.05 6.41
C GLU A 179 -37.42 -15.63 5.84
N GLY A 180 -37.21 -15.51 4.51
CA GLY A 180 -36.90 -14.25 3.84
C GLY A 180 -35.43 -13.83 3.98
N PRO A 181 -35.05 -12.63 3.50
CA PRO A 181 -33.66 -12.21 3.46
C PRO A 181 -33.17 -11.78 4.84
N ILE A 182 -32.49 -12.70 5.52
CA ILE A 182 -31.74 -12.43 6.74
C ILE A 182 -30.31 -12.07 6.34
N GLN A 183 -29.87 -10.86 6.67
CA GLN A 183 -28.56 -10.34 6.24
C GLN A 183 -27.38 -11.30 6.54
N PRO A 184 -27.22 -11.84 7.77
CA PRO A 184 -26.20 -12.85 8.06
C PRO A 184 -26.29 -14.11 7.19
N LEU A 185 -27.51 -14.59 6.92
CA LEU A 185 -27.73 -15.80 6.12
C LEU A 185 -27.38 -15.58 4.65
N SER A 186 -27.75 -14.42 4.08
CA SER A 186 -27.41 -14.07 2.70
C SER A 186 -25.90 -13.96 2.49
N LEU A 187 -25.18 -13.35 3.44
CA LEU A 187 -23.71 -13.25 3.40
C LEU A 187 -23.03 -14.62 3.61
N LEU A 188 -23.55 -15.45 4.51
CA LEU A 188 -23.06 -16.81 4.74
C LEU A 188 -23.19 -17.67 3.47
N LEU A 189 -24.38 -17.68 2.86
CA LEU A 189 -24.65 -18.43 1.64
C LEU A 189 -23.73 -17.97 0.50
N ALA A 190 -23.54 -16.65 0.34
CA ALA A 190 -22.66 -16.11 -0.69
C ALA A 190 -21.18 -16.46 -0.47
N LEU A 191 -20.70 -16.43 0.78
CA LEU A 191 -19.33 -16.81 1.11
C LEU A 191 -19.09 -18.30 0.86
N ALA A 192 -19.96 -19.16 1.39
CA ALA A 192 -19.87 -20.60 1.22
C ALA A 192 -19.96 -20.99 -0.27
N LEU A 193 -20.82 -20.32 -1.04
CA LEU A 193 -20.94 -20.51 -2.49
C LEU A 193 -19.63 -20.15 -3.21
N ARG A 194 -19.07 -18.96 -2.93
CA ARG A 194 -17.79 -18.52 -3.50
C ARG A 194 -16.69 -19.54 -3.22
N ASN A 195 -16.50 -19.91 -1.96
CA ASN A 195 -15.42 -20.81 -1.55
C ASN A 195 -15.57 -22.19 -2.20
N THR A 196 -16.80 -22.74 -2.22
CA THR A 196 -17.07 -24.03 -2.87
C THR A 196 -16.75 -23.98 -4.36
N LEU A 197 -17.13 -22.91 -5.06
CA LEU A 197 -16.83 -22.75 -6.48
C LEU A 197 -15.34 -22.61 -6.75
N VAL A 198 -14.60 -21.86 -5.94
CA VAL A 198 -13.15 -21.71 -6.07
C VAL A 198 -12.44 -23.06 -5.86
N ILE A 199 -12.83 -23.83 -4.85
CA ILE A 199 -12.25 -25.15 -4.56
C ILE A 199 -12.57 -26.14 -5.69
N LYS A 200 -13.82 -26.19 -6.14
CA LYS A 200 -14.26 -27.05 -7.25
C LYS A 200 -13.61 -26.68 -8.58
N ALA A 201 -13.40 -25.39 -8.84
CA ALA A 201 -12.67 -24.90 -10.01
C ALA A 201 -11.21 -25.39 -10.00
N LYS A 202 -10.51 -25.26 -8.86
CA LYS A 202 -9.15 -25.81 -8.69
C LYS A 202 -9.10 -27.32 -8.89
N ALA A 203 -10.09 -28.05 -8.36
CA ALA A 203 -10.19 -29.50 -8.47
C ALA A 203 -10.75 -30.00 -9.82
N ARG A 204 -11.17 -29.10 -10.74
CA ARG A 204 -11.86 -29.42 -12.01
C ARG A 204 -13.03 -30.41 -11.82
N ALA A 205 -13.76 -30.29 -10.71
CA ALA A 205 -14.87 -31.18 -10.35
C ALA A 205 -16.22 -30.47 -10.43
N GLY A 206 -17.25 -31.14 -10.94
CA GLY A 206 -18.63 -30.61 -11.01
C GLY A 206 -19.27 -30.39 -9.62
N LEU A 207 -20.40 -29.68 -9.60
CA LEU A 207 -21.11 -29.31 -8.37
C LEU A 207 -21.97 -30.43 -7.77
N GLN A 208 -22.17 -31.57 -8.48
CA GLN A 208 -22.77 -32.82 -7.97
C GLN A 208 -24.07 -32.62 -7.17
N GLY A 209 -24.90 -31.64 -7.53
CA GLY A 209 -26.18 -31.36 -6.87
C GLY A 209 -26.09 -30.69 -5.49
N LEU A 210 -24.95 -30.10 -5.09
CA LEU A 210 -24.77 -29.41 -3.80
C LEU A 210 -25.75 -28.24 -3.56
N LEU A 211 -26.35 -27.72 -4.64
CA LEU A 211 -27.31 -26.61 -4.63
C LEU A 211 -28.78 -27.07 -4.61
N VAL A 212 -29.04 -28.37 -4.79
CA VAL A 212 -30.35 -28.98 -4.64
C VAL A 212 -30.72 -28.96 -3.16
N ALA A 213 -31.98 -28.65 -2.86
CA ALA A 213 -32.52 -28.76 -1.52
C ALA A 213 -32.58 -30.23 -1.09
N GLY A 214 -31.44 -30.78 -0.67
CA GLY A 214 -31.35 -32.10 -0.07
C GLY A 214 -31.80 -32.06 1.38
N ASN A 215 -32.59 -33.05 1.78
CA ASN A 215 -33.03 -33.21 3.16
C ASN A 215 -31.81 -33.27 4.09
N SER A 216 -31.84 -32.40 5.11
CA SER A 216 -31.12 -32.45 6.38
C SER A 216 -29.93 -33.39 6.48
N LEU A 217 -28.78 -32.88 6.95
CA LEU A 217 -27.85 -33.71 7.72
C LEU A 217 -28.69 -34.56 8.69
N THR A 218 -28.73 -35.86 8.40
CA THR A 218 -29.49 -36.82 9.19
C THR A 218 -28.88 -36.78 10.58
N GLU A 219 -29.68 -36.73 11.64
CA GLU A 219 -29.15 -36.70 13.01
C GLU A 219 -28.12 -37.84 13.17
N GLY A 220 -26.85 -37.47 13.37
CA GLY A 220 -25.75 -38.43 13.52
C GLY A 220 -24.86 -38.68 12.30
N SER A 221 -25.10 -38.05 11.14
CA SER A 221 -24.12 -38.12 10.04
C SER A 221 -22.88 -37.27 10.37
N PRO A 222 -21.65 -37.79 10.15
CA PRO A 222 -20.43 -37.04 10.39
C PRO A 222 -20.37 -35.81 9.48
N TRP A 223 -19.87 -34.69 10.01
CA TRP A 223 -19.67 -33.47 9.22
C TRP A 223 -18.76 -33.76 8.02
N ASN A 224 -19.13 -33.26 6.84
CA ASN A 224 -18.32 -33.47 5.66
C ASN A 224 -17.15 -32.48 5.63
N TRP A 225 -15.93 -32.98 5.84
CA TRP A 225 -14.70 -32.19 5.83
C TRP A 225 -13.96 -32.22 4.47
N THR A 226 -14.41 -33.01 3.50
CA THR A 226 -13.64 -33.29 2.27
C THR A 226 -13.28 -32.02 1.49
N LEU A 227 -14.22 -31.08 1.34
CA LEU A 227 -13.99 -29.81 0.65
C LEU A 227 -13.09 -28.86 1.45
N ALA A 228 -13.11 -28.95 2.79
CA ALA A 228 -12.29 -28.12 3.66
C ALA A 228 -10.82 -28.58 3.66
N GLU A 229 -10.58 -29.90 3.58
CA GLU A 229 -9.22 -30.47 3.45
C GLU A 229 -8.60 -30.20 2.07
N GLU A 230 -9.41 -30.20 1.00
CA GLU A 230 -8.98 -29.78 -0.35
C GLU A 230 -8.64 -28.27 -0.44
N GLY A 231 -9.14 -27.47 0.50
CA GLY A 231 -9.02 -26.01 0.54
C GLY A 231 -7.81 -25.45 1.31
N ASP A 232 -6.95 -26.29 1.90
CA ASP A 232 -5.85 -25.91 2.82
C ASP A 232 -4.79 -24.95 2.22
N ALA A 233 -4.84 -24.65 0.93
CA ALA A 233 -4.10 -23.53 0.34
C ALA A 233 -4.79 -22.20 0.71
N HIS A 234 -4.42 -21.64 1.87
CA HIS A 234 -4.83 -20.34 2.43
C HIS A 234 -5.42 -19.38 1.39
N LEU A 235 -6.74 -19.42 1.19
CA LEU A 235 -7.44 -18.31 0.56
C LEU A 235 -7.31 -17.15 1.54
N GLN A 236 -6.44 -16.17 1.25
CA GLN A 236 -6.19 -15.07 2.16
C GLN A 236 -7.53 -14.39 2.51
N PRO A 237 -7.79 -14.10 3.80
CA PRO A 237 -9.03 -13.45 4.26
C PRO A 237 -9.12 -11.98 3.83
N GLN A 238 -8.03 -11.41 3.33
CA GLN A 238 -8.04 -10.09 2.72
C GLN A 238 -8.68 -10.19 1.35
N ALA A 239 -9.68 -9.35 1.08
CA ALA A 239 -10.24 -9.17 -0.25
C ALA A 239 -9.09 -8.84 -1.21
N PRO A 240 -8.62 -9.76 -2.08
CA PRO A 240 -7.70 -9.36 -3.12
C PRO A 240 -8.36 -8.21 -3.87
N SER A 241 -7.62 -7.11 -4.10
CA SER A 241 -8.06 -6.15 -5.10
C SER A 241 -8.25 -6.95 -6.39
N TRP A 242 -9.34 -6.69 -7.12
CA TRP A 242 -9.58 -7.37 -8.39
C TRP A 242 -8.42 -7.18 -9.39
N SER A 243 -7.55 -6.19 -9.14
CA SER A 243 -6.32 -5.88 -9.87
C SER A 243 -5.09 -6.68 -9.46
N ALA A 244 -5.00 -7.26 -8.26
CA ALA A 244 -3.79 -7.97 -7.80
C ALA A 244 -3.70 -9.43 -8.30
N ALA A 245 -4.53 -9.80 -9.28
CA ALA A 245 -4.57 -11.13 -9.87
C ALA A 245 -3.85 -11.18 -11.24
N GLU A 246 -2.76 -10.42 -11.39
CA GLU A 246 -1.88 -10.54 -12.55
C GLU A 246 -0.53 -11.17 -12.17
N GLU A 247 -0.11 -12.08 -13.04
CA GLU A 247 1.22 -12.70 -13.23
C GLU A 247 1.65 -13.90 -12.37
N GLY A 248 0.97 -14.20 -11.26
CA GLY A 248 1.06 -15.54 -10.65
C GLY A 248 -0.17 -16.35 -11.05
N GLU A 249 -0.01 -17.51 -11.70
CA GLU A 249 -1.08 -18.44 -12.07
C GLU A 249 -1.97 -18.87 -10.87
N CYS A 250 -2.84 -18.00 -10.38
CA CYS A 250 -4.14 -18.40 -9.86
C CYS A 250 -5.09 -18.44 -11.04
N GLY A 251 -4.78 -19.32 -12.00
CA GLY A 251 -5.77 -19.77 -12.95
C GLY A 251 -6.95 -20.29 -12.15
N LEU A 252 -8.03 -19.51 -12.07
CA LEU A 252 -9.37 -20.08 -11.93
C LEU A 252 -9.50 -20.99 -13.15
N ALA A 253 -9.05 -22.24 -13.01
CA ALA A 253 -9.25 -23.28 -13.99
C ALA A 253 -10.75 -23.32 -14.21
N VAL A 254 -11.14 -22.84 -15.38
CA VAL A 254 -12.50 -22.34 -15.56
C VAL A 254 -13.45 -23.52 -15.42
N LEU A 255 -14.30 -23.48 -14.39
CA LEU A 255 -15.25 -24.55 -14.14
C LEU A 255 -16.31 -24.51 -15.25
N GLU A 256 -16.51 -25.64 -15.92
CA GLU A 256 -17.61 -25.86 -16.86
C GLU A 256 -18.71 -26.65 -16.14
N PRO A 257 -19.68 -25.98 -15.49
CA PRO A 257 -20.78 -26.66 -14.83
C PRO A 257 -21.67 -27.38 -15.85
N SER A 258 -22.29 -28.50 -15.43
CA SER A 258 -23.33 -29.14 -16.23
C SER A 258 -24.50 -28.18 -16.47
N PRO A 259 -25.33 -28.35 -17.52
CA PRO A 259 -26.44 -27.43 -17.80
C PRO A 259 -27.46 -27.34 -16.67
N GLU A 260 -27.62 -28.41 -15.89
CA GLU A 260 -28.49 -28.47 -14.71
C GLU A 260 -27.88 -27.68 -13.54
N GLU A 261 -26.60 -27.91 -13.24
CA GLU A 261 -25.84 -27.18 -12.21
C GLU A 261 -25.78 -25.68 -12.53
N ALA A 262 -25.60 -25.34 -13.80
CA ALA A 262 -25.63 -23.99 -14.34
C ALA A 262 -27.01 -23.32 -14.15
N ARG A 263 -28.11 -24.08 -14.21
CA ARG A 263 -29.46 -23.57 -13.94
C ARG A 263 -29.67 -23.32 -12.45
N GLU A 264 -29.22 -24.24 -11.61
CA GLU A 264 -29.35 -24.12 -10.16
C GLU A 264 -28.52 -22.97 -9.60
N LEU A 265 -27.30 -22.81 -10.07
CA LEU A 265 -26.43 -21.71 -9.69
C LEU A 265 -27.04 -20.36 -10.08
N ARG A 266 -27.56 -20.22 -11.30
CA ARG A 266 -28.27 -19.01 -11.72
C ARG A 266 -29.44 -18.70 -10.81
N ALA A 267 -30.23 -19.71 -10.45
CA ALA A 267 -31.37 -19.53 -9.57
C ALA A 267 -30.94 -19.13 -8.14
N ALA A 268 -29.84 -19.68 -7.61
CA ALA A 268 -29.32 -19.29 -6.30
C ALA A 268 -28.76 -17.86 -6.29
N VAL A 269 -27.98 -17.49 -7.32
CA VAL A 269 -27.44 -16.13 -7.47
C VAL A 269 -28.57 -15.12 -7.68
N ALA A 270 -29.56 -15.42 -8.52
CA ALA A 270 -30.73 -14.56 -8.73
C ALA A 270 -31.51 -14.35 -7.43
N GLN A 271 -31.76 -15.41 -6.65
CA GLN A 271 -32.46 -15.31 -5.36
C GLN A 271 -31.74 -14.39 -4.35
N LEU A 272 -30.40 -14.45 -4.30
CA LEU A 272 -29.58 -13.55 -3.48
C LEU A 272 -29.60 -12.11 -4.00
N LEU A 273 -29.50 -11.92 -5.31
CA LEU A 273 -29.52 -10.59 -5.92
C LEU A 273 -30.88 -9.92 -5.77
N ASP A 274 -31.97 -10.65 -6.00
CA ASP A 274 -33.35 -10.15 -5.92
C ASP A 274 -33.61 -9.51 -4.56
N THR A 275 -33.12 -10.10 -3.48
CA THR A 275 -33.34 -9.59 -2.12
C THR A 275 -32.22 -8.68 -1.59
N SER A 276 -31.15 -8.47 -2.37
CA SER A 276 -29.95 -7.73 -1.94
C SER A 276 -30.21 -6.28 -1.50
N TYR A 277 -31.26 -5.65 -2.01
CA TYR A 277 -31.63 -4.28 -1.69
C TYR A 277 -32.23 -4.09 -0.29
N LEU A 278 -32.63 -5.17 0.36
CA LEU A 278 -33.13 -5.15 1.74
C LEU A 278 -31.99 -5.19 2.76
N LEU A 279 -30.76 -5.41 2.30
CA LEU A 279 -29.56 -5.44 3.14
C LEU A 279 -29.05 -4.03 3.42
N THR A 280 -28.25 -3.90 4.47
CA THR A 280 -27.49 -2.67 4.69
C THR A 280 -26.51 -2.43 3.52
N PRO A 281 -26.18 -1.17 3.18
CA PRO A 281 -25.32 -0.86 2.03
C PRO A 281 -23.94 -1.54 2.06
N ALA A 282 -23.37 -1.73 3.25
CA ALA A 282 -22.11 -2.45 3.43
C ALA A 282 -22.28 -3.95 3.14
N ALA A 283 -23.36 -4.56 3.64
CA ALA A 283 -23.66 -5.97 3.37
C ALA A 283 -24.01 -6.23 1.91
N GLN A 284 -24.77 -5.33 1.27
CA GLN A 284 -25.05 -5.43 -0.16
C GLN A 284 -23.75 -5.31 -0.98
N ALA A 285 -22.85 -4.37 -0.65
CA ALA A 285 -21.54 -4.25 -1.31
C ALA A 285 -20.71 -5.54 -1.15
N GLN A 286 -20.66 -6.11 0.06
CA GLN A 286 -19.95 -7.37 0.32
C GLN A 286 -20.58 -8.55 -0.43
N LEU A 287 -21.91 -8.64 -0.48
CA LEU A 287 -22.63 -9.66 -1.25
C LEU A 287 -22.29 -9.59 -2.74
N LEU A 288 -22.35 -8.39 -3.34
CA LEU A 288 -21.99 -8.17 -4.74
C LEU A 288 -20.53 -8.55 -5.02
N TRP A 289 -19.62 -8.22 -4.09
CA TRP A 289 -18.21 -8.60 -4.20
C TRP A 289 -18.02 -10.13 -4.16
N LEU A 290 -18.63 -10.83 -3.21
CA LEU A 290 -18.55 -12.28 -3.07
C LEU A 290 -19.12 -13.00 -4.30
N LEU A 291 -20.30 -12.56 -4.76
CA LEU A 291 -20.96 -13.13 -5.94
C LEU A 291 -20.21 -12.80 -7.22
N GLY A 292 -19.63 -11.60 -7.34
CA GLY A 292 -18.77 -11.26 -8.47
C GLY A 292 -17.63 -12.25 -8.60
N TRP A 293 -16.90 -12.51 -7.50
CA TRP A 293 -15.80 -13.48 -7.50
C TRP A 293 -16.25 -14.89 -7.82
N ALA A 294 -17.41 -15.30 -7.30
CA ALA A 294 -18.01 -16.60 -7.59
C ALA A 294 -18.32 -16.78 -9.09
N VAL A 295 -18.84 -15.74 -9.76
CA VAL A 295 -19.25 -15.80 -11.17
C VAL A 295 -18.07 -15.63 -12.13
N ARG A 296 -17.04 -14.85 -11.78
CA ARG A 296 -15.86 -14.62 -12.65
C ARG A 296 -15.12 -15.91 -13.03
N GLY A 297 -15.13 -16.93 -12.17
CA GLY A 297 -14.44 -18.21 -12.42
C GLY A 297 -15.20 -19.22 -13.28
N LEU A 298 -16.37 -18.87 -13.82
CA LEU A 298 -17.27 -19.81 -14.50
C LEU A 298 -17.36 -19.53 -16.00
N ARG A 299 -17.20 -20.57 -16.82
CA ARG A 299 -17.43 -20.48 -18.27
C ARG A 299 -18.93 -20.51 -18.57
N GLY A 300 -19.37 -19.67 -19.49
CA GLY A 300 -20.73 -19.71 -20.05
C GLY A 300 -21.85 -19.13 -19.18
N GLN A 301 -21.55 -18.64 -17.97
CA GLN A 301 -22.51 -17.89 -17.17
C GLN A 301 -22.37 -16.39 -17.45
N PRO A 302 -23.38 -15.73 -18.04
CA PRO A 302 -23.25 -14.31 -18.34
C PRO A 302 -23.36 -13.48 -17.05
N PRO A 303 -22.52 -12.44 -16.86
CA PRO A 303 -22.66 -11.50 -15.76
C PRO A 303 -23.97 -10.68 -15.83
N VAL A 304 -24.78 -10.87 -16.88
CA VAL A 304 -26.13 -10.30 -17.06
C VAL A 304 -27.05 -10.51 -15.85
N LEU A 305 -26.82 -11.53 -15.00
CA LEU A 305 -27.56 -11.69 -13.74
C LEU A 305 -27.48 -10.45 -12.83
N PHE A 306 -26.38 -9.71 -12.89
CA PHE A 306 -26.20 -8.48 -12.12
C PHE A 306 -26.93 -7.28 -12.73
N LYS A 307 -27.41 -7.35 -13.99
CA LYS A 307 -27.99 -6.21 -14.71
C LYS A 307 -29.19 -5.57 -13.99
N PRO A 308 -30.17 -6.32 -13.44
CA PRO A 308 -31.29 -5.73 -12.71
C PRO A 308 -30.84 -4.94 -11.48
N GLN A 309 -29.82 -5.44 -10.77
CA GLN A 309 -29.26 -4.74 -9.62
C GLN A 309 -28.42 -3.54 -10.05
N LEU A 310 -27.64 -3.67 -11.13
CA LEU A 310 -26.84 -2.58 -11.69
C LEU A 310 -27.70 -1.36 -12.02
N VAL A 311 -28.85 -1.54 -12.68
CA VAL A 311 -29.78 -0.44 -12.99
C VAL A 311 -30.22 0.32 -11.73
N ARG A 312 -30.42 -0.39 -10.61
CA ARG A 312 -30.76 0.23 -9.32
C ARG A 312 -29.57 0.93 -8.69
N LEU A 313 -28.39 0.30 -8.77
CA LEU A 313 -27.15 0.80 -8.16
C LEU A 313 -26.58 2.00 -8.90
N LEU A 314 -26.83 2.12 -10.21
CA LEU A 314 -26.45 3.27 -11.04
C LEU A 314 -27.06 4.58 -10.54
N GLY A 315 -28.09 4.56 -9.68
CA GLY A 315 -28.68 5.74 -9.03
C GLY A 315 -28.22 5.99 -7.58
N THR A 316 -27.33 5.16 -7.02
CA THR A 316 -26.96 5.24 -5.58
C THR A 316 -25.99 6.39 -5.29
N ALA A 317 -26.13 7.01 -4.11
CA ALA A 317 -25.19 8.02 -3.58
C ALA A 317 -24.31 7.46 -2.44
N GLN A 318 -24.43 6.17 -2.15
CA GLN A 318 -23.69 5.50 -1.09
C GLN A 318 -22.32 5.05 -1.61
N LEU A 319 -21.25 5.52 -0.97
CA LEU A 319 -19.87 5.29 -1.41
C LEU A 319 -19.51 3.80 -1.47
N THR A 320 -19.99 2.99 -0.52
CA THR A 320 -19.72 1.54 -0.47
C THR A 320 -20.32 0.80 -1.67
N LEU A 321 -21.54 1.15 -2.06
CA LEU A 321 -22.21 0.56 -3.21
C LEU A 321 -21.58 1.02 -4.52
N LEU A 322 -21.20 2.30 -4.61
CA LEU A 322 -20.50 2.82 -5.77
C LEU A 322 -19.15 2.11 -5.99
N HIS A 323 -18.39 1.88 -4.91
CA HIS A 323 -17.16 1.10 -4.98
C HIS A 323 -17.43 -0.34 -5.46
N ALA A 324 -18.51 -0.98 -5.01
CA ALA A 324 -18.90 -2.29 -5.49
C ALA A 324 -19.27 -2.29 -7.00
N VAL A 325 -19.94 -1.25 -7.49
CA VAL A 325 -20.24 -1.08 -8.93
C VAL A 325 -18.95 -0.95 -9.74
N LEU A 326 -17.98 -0.15 -9.29
CA LEU A 326 -16.66 -0.03 -9.93
C LEU A 326 -15.90 -1.36 -9.90
N ALA A 327 -15.96 -2.10 -8.80
CA ALA A 327 -15.37 -3.44 -8.71
C ALA A 327 -16.01 -4.42 -9.70
N LEU A 328 -17.34 -4.38 -9.89
CA LEU A 328 -18.02 -5.17 -10.91
C LEU A 328 -17.63 -4.75 -12.33
N LYS A 329 -17.40 -3.44 -12.57
CA LYS A 329 -16.87 -2.94 -13.85
C LYS A 329 -15.48 -3.49 -14.12
N ALA A 330 -14.59 -3.44 -13.14
CA ALA A 330 -13.24 -4.02 -13.25
C ALA A 330 -13.27 -5.54 -13.48
N ALA A 331 -14.26 -6.25 -12.93
CA ALA A 331 -14.36 -7.69 -13.05
C ALA A 331 -14.94 -8.19 -14.38
N PHE A 332 -15.93 -7.48 -14.94
CA PHE A 332 -16.73 -7.97 -16.07
C PHE A 332 -16.70 -7.07 -17.31
N GLY A 333 -16.26 -5.81 -17.19
CA GLY A 333 -16.16 -4.88 -18.31
C GLY A 333 -17.46 -4.80 -19.14
N GLU A 334 -17.29 -4.89 -20.47
CA GLU A 334 -18.37 -4.84 -21.47
C GLU A 334 -19.39 -5.97 -21.35
N ALA A 335 -19.04 -7.09 -20.70
CA ALA A 335 -19.97 -8.19 -20.53
C ALA A 335 -21.16 -7.81 -19.60
N LEU A 336 -20.97 -6.81 -18.74
CA LEU A 336 -21.99 -6.31 -17.82
C LEU A 336 -22.40 -4.86 -18.11
N PHE A 337 -21.45 -4.00 -18.47
CA PHE A 337 -21.67 -2.58 -18.69
C PHE A 337 -21.82 -2.26 -20.18
N THR A 338 -22.84 -1.47 -20.53
CA THR A 338 -22.92 -0.86 -21.86
C THR A 338 -22.22 0.50 -21.84
N ALA A 339 -21.82 1.00 -23.02
CA ALA A 339 -21.26 2.35 -23.13
C ALA A 339 -22.18 3.44 -22.52
N GLN A 340 -23.51 3.26 -22.58
CA GLN A 340 -24.47 4.17 -21.95
C GLN A 340 -24.40 4.10 -20.41
N ASP A 341 -24.28 2.91 -19.83
CA ASP A 341 -24.16 2.74 -18.38
C ASP A 341 -22.87 3.36 -17.85
N GLU A 342 -21.77 3.21 -18.59
CA GLU A 342 -20.47 3.81 -18.26
C GLU A 342 -20.51 5.33 -18.35
N ALA A 343 -21.08 5.89 -19.41
CA ALA A 343 -21.25 7.33 -19.56
C ALA A 343 -22.11 7.92 -18.42
N LEU A 344 -23.17 7.22 -18.02
CA LEU A 344 -24.00 7.62 -16.87
C LEU A 344 -23.21 7.56 -15.56
N LEU A 345 -22.43 6.49 -15.33
CA LEU A 345 -21.60 6.34 -14.13
C LEU A 345 -20.55 7.46 -14.04
N LEU A 346 -19.82 7.73 -15.12
CA LEU A 346 -18.82 8.79 -15.20
C LEU A 346 -19.43 10.18 -15.00
N ARG A 347 -20.59 10.46 -15.61
CA ARG A 347 -21.32 11.71 -15.40
C ARG A 347 -21.70 11.90 -13.93
N ARG A 348 -22.13 10.83 -13.26
CA ARG A 348 -22.49 10.89 -11.83
C ARG A 348 -21.29 11.09 -10.93
N LEU A 349 -20.19 10.37 -11.18
CA LEU A 349 -18.93 10.55 -10.45
C LEU A 349 -18.44 12.01 -10.58
N THR A 350 -18.51 12.55 -11.79
CA THR A 350 -18.15 13.94 -12.10
C THR A 350 -19.02 14.94 -11.34
N LEU A 351 -20.35 14.78 -11.37
CA LEU A 351 -21.27 15.64 -10.64
C LEU A 351 -21.09 15.53 -9.12
N ALA A 352 -20.85 14.33 -8.59
CA ALA A 352 -20.62 14.10 -7.17
C ALA A 352 -19.30 14.72 -6.70
N ALA A 353 -18.23 14.62 -7.50
CA ALA A 353 -16.95 15.28 -7.22
C ALA A 353 -17.04 16.82 -7.20
N GLN A 354 -18.08 17.40 -7.81
CA GLN A 354 -18.32 18.86 -7.82
C GLN A 354 -19.26 19.32 -6.69
N HIS A 355 -19.91 18.41 -5.97
CA HIS A 355 -21.01 18.77 -5.09
C HIS A 355 -20.53 19.48 -3.81
N PRO A 356 -20.82 20.78 -3.61
CA PRO A 356 -20.17 21.58 -2.56
C PRO A 356 -20.50 21.15 -1.12
N ALA A 357 -21.60 20.43 -0.90
CA ALA A 357 -21.99 20.00 0.44
C ALA A 357 -21.33 18.69 0.90
N LEU A 358 -20.52 18.03 0.06
CA LEU A 358 -19.88 16.78 0.44
C LEU A 358 -18.58 17.04 1.21
N PRO A 359 -18.24 16.17 2.19
CA PRO A 359 -17.00 16.32 2.94
C PRO A 359 -15.79 15.99 2.07
N LEU A 360 -14.62 16.56 2.41
CA LEU A 360 -13.37 16.38 1.65
C LEU A 360 -13.01 14.90 1.37
N PRO A 361 -13.12 13.95 2.32
CA PRO A 361 -12.85 12.54 2.03
C PRO A 361 -13.75 11.96 0.93
N ALA A 362 -15.01 12.39 0.86
CA ALA A 362 -15.91 11.95 -0.20
C ALA A 362 -15.50 12.55 -1.56
N HIS A 363 -15.11 13.82 -1.61
CA HIS A 363 -14.56 14.43 -2.84
C HIS A 363 -13.33 13.70 -3.34
N LEU A 364 -12.37 13.42 -2.45
CA LEU A 364 -11.15 12.70 -2.79
C LEU A 364 -11.46 11.29 -3.29
N PHE A 365 -12.43 10.61 -2.68
CA PHE A 365 -12.90 9.32 -3.16
C PHE A 365 -13.47 9.40 -4.58
N TYR A 366 -14.35 10.35 -4.88
CA TYR A 366 -14.92 10.49 -6.24
C TYR A 366 -13.85 10.84 -7.27
N LEU A 367 -12.89 11.72 -6.93
CA LEU A 367 -11.77 12.05 -7.79
C LEU A 367 -10.86 10.84 -8.03
N HIS A 368 -10.59 10.05 -6.99
CA HIS A 368 -9.83 8.81 -7.12
C HIS A 368 -10.54 7.80 -8.02
N CYS A 369 -11.86 7.64 -7.89
CA CYS A 369 -12.66 6.79 -8.77
C CYS A 369 -12.65 7.22 -10.24
N LEU A 370 -12.48 8.52 -10.52
CA LEU A 370 -12.34 9.03 -11.90
C LEU A 370 -10.95 8.78 -12.45
N LEU A 371 -9.90 9.02 -11.65
CA LEU A 371 -8.49 8.80 -12.05
C LEU A 371 -8.13 7.32 -12.19
N SER A 372 -8.76 6.46 -11.40
CA SER A 372 -8.52 5.01 -11.39
C SER A 372 -9.74 4.25 -11.89
N PHE A 373 -10.48 4.85 -12.83
CA PHE A 373 -11.67 4.21 -13.37
C PHE A 373 -11.29 2.94 -14.14
N PRO A 374 -11.96 1.81 -13.89
CA PRO A 374 -11.68 0.57 -14.59
C PRO A 374 -12.17 0.63 -16.03
N GLU A 375 -11.26 0.83 -16.97
CA GLU A 375 -11.54 0.77 -18.41
C GLU A 375 -11.75 -0.67 -18.90
N ASN A 376 -12.45 -0.82 -20.02
CA ASN A 376 -12.53 -2.10 -20.73
C ASN A 376 -11.19 -2.32 -21.45
N TRP A 377 -10.23 -2.98 -20.81
CA TRP A 377 -8.92 -3.29 -21.39
C TRP A 377 -9.04 -4.16 -22.67
N PRO A 378 -8.14 -4.03 -23.68
CA PRO A 378 -6.73 -3.67 -23.52
C PRO A 378 -6.21 -2.57 -24.47
N LEU A 379 -5.81 -1.41 -23.94
CA LEU A 379 -5.15 -0.37 -24.73
C LEU A 379 -4.02 0.24 -23.90
N GLY A 380 -2.79 -0.24 -24.11
CA GLY A 380 -1.55 0.35 -23.58
C GLY A 380 -0.59 -0.68 -22.95
N PRO A 381 0.73 -0.43 -22.94
CA PRO A 381 1.63 -1.16 -22.05
C PRO A 381 1.21 -0.90 -20.59
N THR A 382 1.26 -1.94 -19.76
CA THR A 382 0.93 -1.88 -18.33
C THR A 382 1.59 -0.67 -17.65
N GLY A 383 0.80 0.29 -17.17
CA GLY A 383 1.29 1.39 -16.34
C GLY A 383 1.07 2.81 -16.86
N GLU A 384 0.48 3.01 -18.03
CA GLU A 384 0.08 4.35 -18.50
C GLU A 384 -1.22 4.81 -17.81
N GLU A 385 -1.15 5.90 -17.01
CA GLU A 385 -2.33 6.55 -16.43
C GLU A 385 -3.05 7.33 -17.56
N ALA A 386 -4.28 6.96 -17.90
CA ALA A 386 -5.09 7.62 -18.92
C ALA A 386 -6.46 8.06 -18.37
N VAL A 387 -7.10 9.05 -19.03
CA VAL A 387 -8.47 9.44 -18.70
C VAL A 387 -9.43 8.40 -19.25
N PRO A 388 -10.59 8.15 -18.60
CA PRO A 388 -11.58 7.26 -19.16
C PRO A 388 -12.05 7.72 -20.55
N LEU A 389 -12.05 6.85 -21.56
CA LEU A 389 -12.40 7.20 -22.96
C LEU A 389 -13.72 7.99 -23.13
N LEU A 390 -14.71 7.70 -22.29
CA LEU A 390 -16.04 8.34 -22.33
C LEU A 390 -16.11 9.65 -21.50
N LEU A 391 -15.04 9.99 -20.77
CA LEU A 391 -14.95 11.20 -19.98
C LEU A 391 -14.43 12.37 -20.84
N GLY A 392 -15.35 13.00 -21.57
CA GLY A 392 -15.00 14.16 -22.40
C GLY A 392 -14.65 15.42 -21.60
N SER A 393 -13.82 16.29 -22.18
CA SER A 393 -13.39 17.59 -21.64
C SER A 393 -14.56 18.47 -21.16
N GLN A 394 -15.72 18.40 -21.82
CA GLN A 394 -16.94 19.13 -21.47
C GLN A 394 -17.51 18.73 -20.10
N LEU A 395 -17.45 17.45 -19.72
CA LEU A 395 -17.92 16.98 -18.41
C LEU A 395 -16.97 17.43 -17.30
N CYS A 396 -15.67 17.47 -17.60
CA CYS A 396 -14.61 17.84 -16.68
C CYS A 396 -14.45 19.35 -16.44
N ARG A 397 -15.15 20.22 -17.19
CA ARG A 397 -15.07 21.69 -17.00
C ARG A 397 -15.34 22.13 -15.55
N GLY A 398 -16.30 21.49 -14.87
CA GLY A 398 -16.59 21.78 -13.46
C GLY A 398 -15.57 21.17 -12.47
N LEU A 399 -14.69 20.29 -12.94
CA LEU A 399 -13.63 19.67 -12.14
C LEU A 399 -12.31 20.45 -12.18
N LEU A 400 -12.21 21.52 -12.97
CA LEU A 400 -10.99 22.30 -13.11
C LEU A 400 -10.42 22.74 -11.74
N PRO A 401 -9.10 22.59 -11.52
CA PRO A 401 -8.46 22.93 -10.26
C PRO A 401 -8.47 24.44 -10.03
N SER A 402 -8.99 24.90 -8.89
CA SER A 402 -8.85 26.28 -8.42
C SER A 402 -7.92 26.37 -7.21
N LEU A 403 -7.14 27.45 -7.14
CA LEU A 403 -6.22 27.74 -6.03
C LEU A 403 -6.90 27.89 -4.64
N LEU A 404 -8.24 27.91 -4.59
CA LEU A 404 -9.01 27.96 -3.33
C LEU A 404 -9.29 26.58 -2.74
N HIS A 405 -9.03 25.50 -3.49
CA HIS A 405 -9.26 24.15 -3.01
C HIS A 405 -8.22 23.73 -1.96
N ASP A 406 -8.60 22.74 -1.16
CA ASP A 406 -7.67 22.00 -0.30
C ASP A 406 -6.51 21.42 -1.13
N PRO A 407 -5.26 21.38 -0.61
CA PRO A 407 -4.08 20.90 -1.35
C PRO A 407 -4.27 19.53 -2.00
N MET A 408 -4.90 18.57 -1.31
CA MET A 408 -5.07 17.21 -1.84
C MET A 408 -6.11 17.17 -2.97
N ALA A 409 -7.20 17.94 -2.82
CA ALA A 409 -8.22 18.06 -3.85
C ALA A 409 -7.69 18.82 -5.08
N LEU A 410 -6.85 19.83 -4.87
CA LEU A 410 -6.17 20.56 -5.95
C LEU A 410 -5.27 19.61 -6.75
N LEU A 411 -4.42 18.83 -6.09
CA LEU A 411 -3.51 17.90 -6.74
C LEU A 411 -4.25 16.81 -7.53
N ALA A 412 -5.33 16.25 -6.98
CA ALA A 412 -6.14 15.26 -7.69
C ALA A 412 -6.83 15.85 -8.94
N ARG A 413 -7.35 17.08 -8.85
CA ARG A 413 -7.94 17.79 -9.99
C ARG A 413 -6.90 18.23 -11.02
N LEU A 414 -5.71 18.62 -10.57
CA LEU A 414 -4.58 18.92 -11.44
C LEU A 414 -4.13 17.68 -12.21
N HIS A 415 -4.06 16.52 -11.55
CA HIS A 415 -3.74 15.26 -12.21
C HIS A 415 -4.74 14.97 -13.33
N LEU A 416 -6.06 15.10 -13.07
CA LEU A 416 -7.09 14.95 -14.09
C LEU A 416 -6.92 15.95 -15.25
N LEU A 417 -6.60 17.21 -14.95
CA LEU A 417 -6.33 18.24 -15.97
C LEU A 417 -5.13 17.86 -16.85
N CYS A 418 -4.04 17.37 -16.25
CA CYS A 418 -2.86 16.94 -17.00
C CYS A 418 -3.19 15.81 -17.98
N LEU A 419 -3.95 14.81 -17.54
CA LEU A 419 -4.35 13.70 -18.40
C LEU A 419 -5.26 14.17 -19.56
N LEU A 420 -6.18 15.11 -19.30
CA LEU A 420 -7.03 15.71 -20.36
C LEU A 420 -6.22 16.52 -21.38
N CYS A 421 -5.14 17.20 -20.95
CA CYS A 421 -4.25 17.92 -21.85
C CYS A 421 -3.46 17.00 -22.80
N VAL A 422 -3.31 15.72 -22.48
CA VAL A 422 -2.70 14.71 -23.39
C VAL A 422 -3.69 14.35 -24.49
N GLU A 423 -4.96 14.08 -24.15
CA GLU A 423 -5.98 13.67 -25.13
C GLU A 423 -6.37 14.76 -26.14
N ASP A 424 -6.28 16.04 -25.75
CA ASP A 424 -6.62 17.16 -26.63
C ASP A 424 -5.62 17.33 -27.80
N GLU A 425 -4.38 16.80 -27.72
CA GLU A 425 -3.43 16.80 -28.85
C GLU A 425 -3.94 16.02 -30.06
N GLU A 426 -4.68 14.94 -29.83
CA GLU A 426 -5.21 14.10 -30.91
C GLU A 426 -6.42 14.72 -31.61
N LYS A 427 -7.06 15.73 -31.00
CA LYS A 427 -8.36 16.30 -31.41
C LYS A 427 -8.28 17.77 -31.86
N GLU A 428 -7.10 18.39 -31.83
CA GLU A 428 -6.84 19.83 -32.05
C GLU A 428 -7.04 20.34 -33.50
N GLU A 429 -8.01 19.82 -34.28
CA GLU A 429 -8.39 20.40 -35.58
C GLU A 429 -9.57 21.38 -35.52
N LYS A 430 -10.33 21.51 -34.42
CA LYS A 430 -11.53 22.38 -34.40
C LYS A 430 -11.83 23.08 -33.06
N GLY A 431 -11.39 24.34 -32.94
CA GLY A 431 -12.21 25.44 -32.40
C GLY A 431 -11.85 26.07 -31.04
N GLN A 432 -11.60 27.39 -31.10
CA GLN A 432 -11.90 28.54 -30.20
C GLN A 432 -12.17 28.44 -28.68
N ASP A 433 -12.06 27.29 -28.01
CA ASP A 433 -12.03 27.28 -26.54
C ASP A 433 -10.63 27.67 -26.04
N GLN A 434 -10.53 28.45 -24.95
CA GLN A 434 -9.24 28.69 -24.27
C GLN A 434 -8.60 27.32 -23.99
N SER A 435 -7.44 27.06 -24.60
CA SER A 435 -6.81 25.75 -24.49
C SER A 435 -6.63 25.38 -23.01
N LEU A 436 -6.94 24.14 -22.63
CA LEU A 436 -6.72 23.63 -21.27
C LEU A 436 -5.27 23.84 -20.80
N ARG A 437 -4.35 23.92 -21.76
CA ARG A 437 -2.94 24.26 -21.60
C ARG A 437 -2.72 25.68 -21.07
N CYS A 438 -3.37 26.69 -21.65
CA CYS A 438 -3.31 28.06 -21.14
C CYS A 438 -3.80 28.11 -19.68
N TYR A 439 -4.88 27.41 -19.36
CA TYR A 439 -5.38 27.34 -17.99
C TYR A 439 -4.39 26.65 -17.01
N LEU A 440 -3.75 25.57 -17.46
CA LEU A 440 -2.69 24.89 -16.70
C LEU A 440 -1.52 25.84 -16.41
N GLU A 441 -1.08 26.60 -17.41
CA GLU A 441 0.01 27.57 -17.27
C GLU A 441 -0.35 28.70 -16.29
N GLU A 442 -1.56 29.24 -16.37
CA GLU A 442 -2.08 30.25 -15.44
C GLU A 442 -2.15 29.73 -14.00
N LEU A 443 -2.62 28.50 -13.81
CA LEU A 443 -2.67 27.85 -12.50
C LEU A 443 -1.28 27.69 -11.89
N LEU A 444 -0.32 27.20 -12.67
CA LEU A 444 1.07 27.03 -12.25
C LEU A 444 1.73 28.38 -11.97
N ALA A 445 1.46 29.41 -12.77
CA ALA A 445 1.90 30.77 -12.50
C ALA A 445 1.35 31.28 -11.15
N GLY A 446 0.05 31.06 -10.87
CA GLY A 446 -0.57 31.42 -9.60
C GLY A 446 0.01 30.67 -8.39
N LEU A 447 0.31 29.37 -8.52
CA LEU A 447 0.99 28.60 -7.47
C LEU A 447 2.41 29.10 -7.21
N ARG A 448 3.17 29.42 -8.26
CA ARG A 448 4.52 29.99 -8.16
C ARG A 448 4.51 31.35 -7.49
N GLN A 449 3.55 32.23 -7.85
CA GLN A 449 3.40 33.53 -7.21
C GLN A 449 3.10 33.41 -5.71
N ARG A 450 2.25 32.46 -5.30
CA ARG A 450 1.96 32.19 -3.88
C ARG A 450 3.15 31.60 -3.14
N ALA A 451 3.92 30.72 -3.80
CA ALA A 451 5.14 30.17 -3.24
C ALA A 451 6.20 31.25 -3.02
N ALA A 452 6.31 32.23 -3.92
CA ALA A 452 7.28 33.33 -3.86
C ALA A 452 7.00 34.41 -2.79
N LEU A 453 5.87 34.34 -2.08
CA LEU A 453 5.53 35.31 -1.04
C LEU A 453 6.47 35.16 0.17
N ASN A 454 7.16 36.24 0.52
CA ASN A 454 8.03 36.29 1.69
C ASN A 454 7.26 35.96 2.98
N GLY A 455 7.72 34.95 3.73
CA GLY A 455 7.06 34.50 4.97
C GLY A 455 5.82 33.63 4.74
N GLY A 456 5.57 33.17 3.51
CA GLY A 456 4.47 32.27 3.22
C GLY A 456 4.61 30.90 3.93
N PRO A 457 3.49 30.20 4.19
CA PRO A 457 3.54 28.88 4.80
C PRO A 457 4.27 27.89 3.89
N ARG A 458 5.21 27.11 4.46
CA ARG A 458 5.99 26.07 3.76
C ARG A 458 5.12 25.10 2.95
N ALA A 459 3.88 24.86 3.39
CA ALA A 459 2.90 24.03 2.69
C ALA A 459 2.60 24.51 1.26
N LEU A 460 2.58 25.83 0.99
CA LEU A 460 2.33 26.36 -0.36
C LEU A 460 3.50 26.12 -1.31
N ALA A 461 4.74 26.22 -0.80
CA ALA A 461 5.92 25.87 -1.57
C ALA A 461 5.89 24.37 -1.92
N ILE A 462 5.66 23.50 -0.93
CA ILE A 462 5.54 22.04 -1.15
C ILE A 462 4.47 21.74 -2.20
N LEU A 463 3.31 22.38 -2.11
CA LEU A 463 2.21 22.21 -3.08
C LEU A 463 2.62 22.63 -4.50
N CYS A 464 3.35 23.75 -4.65
CA CYS A 464 3.85 24.19 -5.95
C CYS A 464 4.83 23.18 -6.57
N PHE A 465 5.75 22.62 -5.77
CA PHE A 465 6.68 21.60 -6.25
C PHE A 465 5.99 20.27 -6.55
N GLN A 466 5.02 19.84 -5.73
CA GLN A 466 4.20 18.65 -6.00
C GLN A 466 3.40 18.81 -7.29
N ALA A 467 2.79 19.98 -7.51
CA ALA A 467 2.06 20.29 -8.74
C ALA A 467 2.99 20.27 -9.96
N SER A 468 4.17 20.88 -9.84
CA SER A 468 5.16 20.89 -10.92
C SER A 468 5.66 19.48 -11.26
N TYR A 469 5.90 18.64 -10.24
CA TYR A 469 6.30 17.25 -10.42
C TYR A 469 5.21 16.42 -11.11
N LEU A 470 3.94 16.57 -10.72
CA LEU A 470 2.83 15.89 -11.37
C LEU A 470 2.72 16.24 -12.85
N VAL A 471 2.82 17.53 -13.18
CA VAL A 471 2.78 18.00 -14.58
C VAL A 471 3.89 17.38 -15.40
N VAL A 472 5.11 17.34 -14.85
CA VAL A 472 6.27 16.75 -15.52
C VAL A 472 6.12 15.25 -15.71
N ARG A 473 5.52 14.55 -14.74
CA ARG A 473 5.28 13.11 -14.85
C ARG A 473 4.25 12.78 -15.93
N CYS A 474 3.17 13.55 -16.01
CA CYS A 474 2.09 13.30 -16.97
C CYS A 474 2.40 13.83 -18.39
N LEU A 475 3.15 14.93 -18.51
CA LEU A 475 3.39 15.65 -19.78
C LEU A 475 4.87 15.62 -20.21
N ALA A 476 5.58 14.55 -19.84
CA ALA A 476 7.02 14.42 -20.06
C ALA A 476 7.41 14.60 -21.56
N GLY A 477 6.59 14.08 -22.48
CA GLY A 477 6.80 14.22 -23.93
C GLY A 477 6.40 15.56 -24.57
N GLN A 478 5.87 16.55 -23.82
CA GLN A 478 5.32 17.79 -24.39
C GLN A 478 6.21 19.03 -24.12
N PRO A 479 7.14 19.39 -25.02
CA PRO A 479 8.09 20.50 -24.79
C PRO A 479 7.42 21.88 -24.68
N MET A 480 6.22 22.05 -25.25
CA MET A 480 5.46 23.30 -25.20
C MET A 480 4.99 23.67 -23.78
N VAL A 481 4.76 22.69 -22.90
CA VAL A 481 4.39 22.94 -21.49
C VAL A 481 5.63 22.97 -20.60
N LEU A 482 6.65 22.16 -20.93
CA LEU A 482 7.88 22.07 -20.12
C LEU A 482 8.75 23.34 -20.21
N THR A 483 8.74 24.03 -21.35
CA THR A 483 9.49 25.28 -21.54
C THR A 483 9.00 26.45 -20.66
N PRO A 484 7.69 26.82 -20.61
CA PRO A 484 7.19 27.84 -19.68
C PRO A 484 7.24 27.39 -18.22
N LEU A 485 7.17 26.08 -17.95
CA LEU A 485 7.38 25.53 -16.60
C LEU A 485 8.82 25.79 -16.14
N THR A 486 9.82 25.46 -16.97
CA THR A 486 11.24 25.71 -16.70
C THR A 486 11.52 27.20 -16.48
N HIS A 487 10.99 28.06 -17.35
CA HIS A 487 11.16 29.50 -17.21
C HIS A 487 10.58 30.03 -15.88
N GLY A 488 9.35 29.66 -15.54
CA GLY A 488 8.74 30.14 -14.29
C GLY A 488 9.33 29.50 -13.03
N LEU A 489 9.86 28.28 -13.08
CA LEU A 489 10.65 27.70 -11.98
C LEU A 489 11.96 28.49 -11.76
N THR A 490 12.60 28.91 -12.85
CA THR A 490 13.80 29.76 -12.81
C THR A 490 13.48 31.15 -12.22
N GLN A 491 12.33 31.72 -12.58
CA GLN A 491 11.83 32.96 -11.95
C GLN A 491 11.51 32.78 -10.46
N LEU A 492 10.95 31.64 -10.05
CA LEU A 492 10.69 31.34 -8.64
C LEU A 492 11.99 31.26 -7.84
N TYR A 493 13.02 30.61 -8.38
CA TYR A 493 14.35 30.57 -7.75
C TYR A 493 14.96 31.97 -7.62
N ARG A 494 14.84 32.81 -8.67
CA ARG A 494 15.26 34.22 -8.63
C ARG A 494 14.61 35.01 -7.51
N ALA A 495 13.32 34.76 -7.24
CA ALA A 495 12.54 35.45 -6.22
C ALA A 495 12.84 34.92 -4.81
N GLN A 496 12.99 33.60 -4.65
CA GLN A 496 13.19 32.96 -3.34
C GLN A 496 14.24 31.83 -3.39
N PRO A 497 15.54 32.17 -3.26
CA PRO A 497 16.62 31.19 -3.24
C PRO A 497 16.55 30.19 -2.07
N ALA A 498 15.88 30.55 -0.98
CA ALA A 498 15.70 29.67 0.19
C ALA A 498 14.95 28.36 -0.11
N LEU A 499 14.25 28.27 -1.25
CA LEU A 499 13.59 27.04 -1.71
C LEU A 499 14.55 26.06 -2.39
N ALA A 500 15.87 26.33 -2.44
CA ALA A 500 16.88 25.46 -3.04
C ALA A 500 16.75 23.96 -2.69
N PRO A 501 16.50 23.53 -1.42
CA PRO A 501 16.33 22.11 -1.12
C PRO A 501 15.20 21.44 -1.91
N HIS A 502 14.09 22.15 -2.14
CA HIS A 502 12.97 21.63 -2.92
C HIS A 502 13.27 21.54 -4.41
N PHE A 503 14.13 22.43 -4.94
CA PHE A 503 14.64 22.31 -6.31
C PHE A 503 15.56 21.10 -6.47
N VAL A 504 16.41 20.82 -5.48
CA VAL A 504 17.26 19.62 -5.48
C VAL A 504 16.41 18.36 -5.45
N ASP A 505 15.41 18.28 -4.56
CA ASP A 505 14.48 17.15 -4.49
C ASP A 505 13.71 16.93 -5.80
N LEU A 506 13.33 18.01 -6.49
CA LEU A 506 12.66 17.95 -7.78
C LEU A 506 13.61 17.40 -8.87
N LEU A 507 14.84 17.92 -8.95
CA LEU A 507 15.85 17.50 -9.92
C LEU A 507 16.28 16.03 -9.74
N ASP A 508 16.27 15.52 -8.51
CA ASP A 508 16.59 14.12 -8.22
C ASP A 508 15.44 13.16 -8.64
N ARG A 509 14.20 13.65 -8.79
CA ARG A 509 13.01 12.82 -9.12
C ARG A 509 12.52 12.94 -10.57
N VAL A 510 12.97 13.96 -11.29
CA VAL A 510 12.48 14.30 -12.64
C VAL A 510 13.39 13.66 -13.71
N GLY A 511 12.78 13.20 -14.81
CA GLY A 511 13.49 12.65 -15.98
C GLY A 511 14.31 13.69 -16.76
N PRO A 512 15.14 13.26 -17.74
CA PRO A 512 16.05 14.13 -18.47
C PRO A 512 15.35 15.26 -19.26
N GLU A 513 14.10 15.05 -19.68
CA GLU A 513 13.32 15.97 -20.53
C GLU A 513 13.09 17.35 -19.89
N LEU A 514 12.90 17.42 -18.58
CA LEU A 514 12.90 18.68 -17.82
C LEU A 514 14.18 18.87 -17.00
N GLY A 515 14.82 17.79 -16.55
CA GLY A 515 16.00 17.85 -15.70
C GLY A 515 17.14 18.65 -16.33
N GLU A 516 17.50 18.35 -17.58
CA GLU A 516 18.57 19.06 -18.29
C GLU A 516 18.28 20.54 -18.57
N PRO A 517 17.13 20.93 -19.18
CA PRO A 517 16.87 22.34 -19.43
C PRO A 517 16.74 23.16 -18.13
N LEU A 518 16.20 22.58 -17.07
CA LEU A 518 16.13 23.23 -15.76
C LEU A 518 17.51 23.38 -15.11
N ARG A 519 18.38 22.37 -15.20
CA ARG A 519 19.79 22.47 -14.76
C ARG A 519 20.49 23.62 -15.48
N VAL A 520 20.41 23.69 -16.81
CA VAL A 520 21.07 24.76 -17.59
C VAL A 520 20.54 26.14 -17.20
N ALA A 521 19.21 26.30 -17.10
CA ALA A 521 18.60 27.57 -16.74
C ALA A 521 18.99 28.02 -15.32
N LEU A 522 18.90 27.14 -14.31
CA LEU A 522 19.28 27.44 -12.93
C LEU A 522 20.77 27.77 -12.80
N ARG A 523 21.64 27.10 -13.57
CA ARG A 523 23.09 27.41 -13.59
C ARG A 523 23.36 28.83 -14.04
N GLN A 524 22.78 29.23 -15.18
CA GLN A 524 22.92 30.59 -15.71
C GLN A 524 22.41 31.62 -14.69
N GLU A 525 21.34 31.27 -13.98
CA GLU A 525 20.72 32.09 -12.97
C GLU A 525 21.58 32.30 -11.73
N VAL A 526 22.22 31.24 -11.25
CA VAL A 526 23.12 31.34 -10.10
C VAL A 526 24.38 32.13 -10.46
N VAL A 527 24.98 31.84 -11.62
CA VAL A 527 26.26 32.42 -12.04
C VAL A 527 26.14 33.91 -12.38
N SER A 528 24.97 34.37 -12.83
CA SER A 528 24.73 35.78 -13.16
C SER A 528 24.60 36.71 -11.94
N ARG A 529 24.52 36.16 -10.72
CA ARG A 529 24.36 36.94 -9.49
C ARG A 529 25.67 37.03 -8.69
N PRO A 530 26.05 38.20 -8.17
CA PRO A 530 27.27 38.33 -7.38
C PRO A 530 27.12 37.64 -6.02
N GLY A 531 28.17 36.92 -5.58
CA GLY A 531 28.21 36.14 -4.34
C GLY A 531 28.23 36.94 -3.03
N LYS A 532 27.48 38.05 -2.95
CA LYS A 532 27.43 38.96 -1.79
C LYS A 532 26.13 38.84 -0.97
N ASP A 533 25.18 38.04 -1.45
CA ASP A 533 23.84 37.94 -0.85
C ASP A 533 23.77 36.93 0.29
N GLU A 534 22.87 37.15 1.26
CA GLU A 534 22.47 36.17 2.30
C GLU A 534 22.05 34.81 1.70
N ALA A 535 21.70 34.81 0.41
CA ALA A 535 21.36 33.64 -0.37
C ALA A 535 22.57 32.83 -0.87
N LEU A 536 23.82 33.25 -0.64
CA LEU A 536 25.03 32.58 -1.16
C LEU A 536 25.06 31.08 -0.81
N ARG A 537 24.66 30.72 0.42
CA ARG A 537 24.53 29.31 0.84
C ARG A 537 23.65 28.47 -0.08
N TRP A 538 22.55 29.03 -0.55
CA TRP A 538 21.58 28.35 -1.41
C TRP A 538 22.10 28.25 -2.85
N HIS A 539 22.75 29.30 -3.33
CA HIS A 539 23.42 29.31 -4.63
C HIS A 539 24.53 28.25 -4.71
N LEU A 540 25.37 28.11 -3.67
CA LEU A 540 26.40 27.07 -3.61
C LEU A 540 25.79 25.66 -3.57
N GLN A 541 24.75 25.45 -2.77
CA GLN A 541 24.03 24.16 -2.71
C GLN A 541 23.41 23.78 -4.06
N MET A 542 22.81 24.74 -4.77
CA MET A 542 22.26 24.50 -6.12
C MET A 542 23.36 24.21 -7.14
N LEU A 543 24.47 24.94 -7.13
CA LEU A 543 25.60 24.68 -8.03
C LEU A 543 26.21 23.29 -7.82
N ALA A 544 26.29 22.80 -6.57
CA ALA A 544 26.82 21.47 -6.29
C ALA A 544 26.01 20.34 -6.96
N LYS A 545 24.73 20.61 -7.27
CA LYS A 545 23.83 19.65 -7.95
C LYS A 545 23.71 19.87 -9.46
N VAL A 546 24.00 21.07 -9.93
CA VAL A 546 23.74 21.51 -11.31
C VAL A 546 25.03 21.69 -12.13
N ALA A 547 26.19 21.71 -11.46
CA ALA A 547 27.49 21.80 -12.12
C ALA A 547 27.70 20.66 -13.13
N ASN A 548 28.12 21.04 -14.34
CA ASN A 548 28.44 20.11 -15.43
C ASN A 548 29.53 20.75 -16.32
N GLU A 549 30.17 19.96 -17.19
CA GLU A 549 31.34 20.38 -17.97
C GLU A 549 31.11 21.59 -18.88
N ASP A 550 29.89 21.85 -19.35
CA ASP A 550 29.65 22.80 -20.46
C ASP A 550 29.77 24.31 -20.12
N ALA A 551 29.90 24.71 -18.83
CA ALA A 551 29.94 26.14 -18.45
C ALA A 551 31.00 26.45 -17.38
N GLN A 552 32.23 26.02 -17.63
CA GLN A 552 33.34 26.04 -16.67
C GLN A 552 33.79 27.47 -16.31
N SER A 553 33.99 28.34 -17.30
CA SER A 553 34.57 29.68 -17.08
C SER A 553 33.69 30.59 -16.22
N ALA A 554 32.40 30.62 -16.49
CA ALA A 554 31.44 31.45 -15.76
C ALA A 554 31.25 30.92 -14.33
N THR A 555 31.15 29.60 -14.15
CA THR A 555 31.04 28.95 -12.83
C THR A 555 32.30 29.18 -11.98
N LEU A 556 33.50 29.06 -12.57
CA LEU A 556 34.76 29.31 -11.87
C LEU A 556 34.94 30.77 -11.48
N SER A 557 34.56 31.73 -12.35
CA SER A 557 34.62 33.16 -12.00
C SER A 557 33.66 33.51 -10.86
N PHE A 558 32.47 32.90 -10.82
CA PHE A 558 31.55 33.01 -9.69
C PHE A 558 32.16 32.42 -8.40
N LEU A 559 32.75 31.21 -8.46
CA LEU A 559 33.38 30.57 -7.30
C LEU A 559 34.56 31.38 -6.74
N GLN A 560 35.38 31.97 -7.62
CA GLN A 560 36.47 32.87 -7.21
C GLN A 560 35.93 34.11 -6.49
N ALA A 561 34.84 34.71 -6.99
CA ALA A 561 34.19 35.84 -6.33
C ALA A 561 33.52 35.44 -5.00
N ALA A 562 32.92 34.25 -4.92
CA ALA A 562 32.27 33.72 -3.72
C ALA A 562 33.27 33.34 -2.63
N ALA A 563 34.44 32.80 -2.99
CA ALA A 563 35.49 32.39 -2.04
C ALA A 563 35.90 33.53 -1.10
N ALA A 564 35.98 34.76 -1.62
CA ALA A 564 36.31 35.95 -0.82
C ALA A 564 35.27 36.30 0.27
N HIS A 565 34.05 35.76 0.18
CA HIS A 565 32.94 36.05 1.08
C HIS A 565 32.53 34.84 1.94
N CYS A 566 33.19 33.69 1.78
CA CYS A 566 32.91 32.46 2.54
C CYS A 566 33.67 32.42 3.87
N LEU A 567 33.21 33.22 4.84
CA LEU A 567 33.81 33.29 6.18
C LEU A 567 33.29 32.18 7.13
N ASP A 568 32.08 31.68 6.88
CA ASP A 568 31.45 30.64 7.72
C ASP A 568 31.83 29.22 7.27
N TRP A 569 32.03 28.32 8.24
CA TRP A 569 32.29 26.89 8.01
C TRP A 569 31.30 26.24 7.02
N GLY A 570 29.99 26.51 7.18
CA GLY A 570 28.95 25.94 6.31
C GLY A 570 29.03 26.42 4.86
N LEU A 571 29.48 27.65 4.62
CA LEU A 571 29.71 28.18 3.27
C LEU A 571 30.97 27.60 2.64
N GLN A 572 32.03 27.45 3.43
CA GLN A 572 33.29 26.82 3.01
C GLN A 572 33.07 25.36 2.61
N GLN A 573 32.30 24.61 3.40
CA GLN A 573 31.92 23.23 3.05
C GLN A 573 31.06 23.17 1.80
N ALA A 574 30.07 24.07 1.66
CA ALA A 574 29.25 24.14 0.45
C ALA A 574 30.08 24.45 -0.80
N LEU A 575 31.08 25.33 -0.70
CA LEU A 575 32.01 25.64 -1.78
C LEU A 575 32.85 24.42 -2.17
N LEU A 576 33.41 23.70 -1.19
CA LEU A 576 34.15 22.46 -1.44
C LEU A 576 33.28 21.36 -2.07
N GLN A 577 31.99 21.29 -1.74
CA GLN A 577 31.04 20.38 -2.41
C GLN A 577 30.84 20.73 -3.88
N VAL A 578 30.81 22.03 -4.25
CA VAL A 578 30.78 22.44 -5.66
C VAL A 578 32.07 22.05 -6.37
N CYS A 579 33.23 22.27 -5.74
CA CYS A 579 34.52 21.85 -6.30
C CYS A 579 34.57 20.32 -6.51
N GLN A 580 34.06 19.54 -5.55
CA GLN A 580 33.95 18.09 -5.69
C GLN A 580 33.02 17.67 -6.83
N ALA A 581 31.88 18.36 -7.01
CA ALA A 581 30.97 18.09 -8.12
C ALA A 581 31.63 18.41 -9.48
N LEU A 582 32.40 19.50 -9.57
CA LEU A 582 33.17 19.86 -10.77
C LEU A 582 34.30 18.87 -11.07
N LEU A 583 34.97 18.34 -10.04
CA LEU A 583 35.96 17.27 -10.18
C LEU A 583 35.36 16.01 -10.79
N ARG A 584 34.25 15.52 -10.22
CA ARG A 584 33.52 14.35 -10.73
C ARG A 584 33.01 14.55 -12.15
N ALA A 585 32.71 15.80 -12.52
CA ALA A 585 32.29 16.13 -13.87
C ALA A 585 33.45 16.12 -14.88
N GLY A 586 34.72 16.18 -14.45
CA GLY A 586 35.90 16.18 -15.33
C GLY A 586 36.57 17.56 -15.53
N VAL A 587 36.15 18.59 -14.79
CA VAL A 587 36.62 19.97 -14.98
C VAL A 587 37.97 20.21 -14.29
N GLY A 588 39.07 20.17 -15.05
CA GLY A 588 40.43 20.40 -14.52
C GLY A 588 40.97 21.83 -14.61
N GLY A 589 40.58 22.60 -15.63
CA GLY A 589 41.16 23.92 -15.91
C GLY A 589 40.68 25.02 -14.94
N GLY A 590 41.60 25.66 -14.22
CA GLY A 590 41.29 26.77 -13.28
C GLY A 590 40.72 26.36 -11.91
N LEU A 591 40.24 25.12 -11.77
CA LEU A 591 39.81 24.57 -10.48
C LEU A 591 40.99 24.33 -9.53
N ALA A 592 42.14 23.91 -10.08
CA ALA A 592 43.37 23.72 -9.32
C ALA A 592 43.85 25.03 -8.67
N ASP A 593 43.79 26.14 -9.41
CA ASP A 593 44.16 27.47 -8.91
C ASP A 593 43.22 27.92 -7.78
N LEU A 594 41.90 27.71 -7.94
CA LEU A 594 40.91 28.00 -6.91
C LEU A 594 41.15 27.14 -5.64
N LEU A 595 41.34 25.83 -5.78
CA LEU A 595 41.61 24.91 -4.66
C LEU A 595 42.91 25.27 -3.92
N GLN A 596 43.94 25.72 -4.64
CA GLN A 596 45.19 26.19 -4.04
C GLN A 596 44.99 27.49 -3.25
N VAL A 597 44.17 28.43 -3.76
CA VAL A 597 43.82 29.66 -3.05
C VAL A 597 42.99 29.33 -1.79
N LEU A 598 42.01 28.44 -1.89
CA LEU A 598 41.20 28.00 -0.75
C LEU A 598 42.04 27.29 0.32
N ALA A 599 42.98 26.41 -0.07
CA ALA A 599 43.89 25.76 0.87
C ALA A 599 44.78 26.75 1.66
N ARG A 600 44.94 27.99 1.19
CA ARG A 600 45.65 29.06 1.90
C ARG A 600 44.73 29.96 2.72
N GLN A 601 43.47 30.12 2.31
CA GLN A 601 42.50 31.03 2.93
C GLN A 601 41.64 30.38 4.01
N LEU A 602 41.40 29.07 3.94
CA LEU A 602 40.60 28.35 4.93
C LEU A 602 41.34 28.26 6.27
N GLU A 603 40.74 28.79 7.34
CA GLU A 603 41.29 28.74 8.70
C GLU A 603 41.16 27.35 9.33
N ASP A 604 40.09 26.62 8.99
CA ASP A 604 39.80 25.28 9.51
C ASP A 604 40.74 24.19 8.92
N PRO A 605 41.29 23.29 9.76
CA PRO A 605 42.20 22.24 9.31
C PRO A 605 41.55 21.20 8.39
N ASP A 606 40.31 20.78 8.68
CA ASP A 606 39.63 19.76 7.89
C ASP A 606 39.30 20.31 6.50
N GLY A 607 38.74 21.52 6.41
CA GLY A 607 38.46 22.17 5.13
C GLY A 607 39.73 22.38 4.27
N ARG A 608 40.83 22.76 4.92
CA ARG A 608 42.14 22.93 4.28
C ARG A 608 42.69 21.61 3.74
N ASP A 609 42.59 20.54 4.50
CA ASP A 609 43.08 19.23 4.11
C ASP A 609 42.24 18.63 2.97
N HIS A 610 40.92 18.86 2.94
CA HIS A 610 40.07 18.49 1.81
C HIS A 610 40.44 19.27 0.54
N ALA A 611 40.66 20.59 0.62
CA ALA A 611 41.09 21.39 -0.51
C ALA A 611 42.45 20.94 -1.08
N ARG A 612 43.40 20.58 -0.20
CA ARG A 612 44.70 20.01 -0.58
C ARG A 612 44.58 18.64 -1.22
N LEU A 613 43.74 17.76 -0.66
CA LEU A 613 43.49 16.43 -1.21
C LEU A 613 42.91 16.53 -2.62
N TYR A 614 41.92 17.40 -2.83
CA TYR A 614 41.34 17.67 -4.15
C TYR A 614 42.35 18.26 -5.14
N TYR A 615 43.24 19.14 -4.70
CA TYR A 615 44.35 19.66 -5.51
C TYR A 615 45.36 18.58 -5.91
N ILE A 616 45.73 17.69 -4.97
CA ILE A 616 46.69 16.60 -5.22
C ILE A 616 46.13 15.57 -6.20
N LEU A 617 44.84 15.22 -6.07
CA LEU A 617 44.15 14.31 -7.00
C LEU A 617 44.14 14.85 -8.43
N LEU A 618 43.94 16.15 -8.63
CA LEU A 618 44.03 16.80 -9.94
C LEU A 618 45.45 16.82 -10.54
N ALA A 619 46.49 16.84 -9.69
CA ALA A 619 47.86 17.12 -10.13
C ALA A 619 48.72 15.87 -10.43
N HIS A 620 48.43 14.68 -9.88
CA HIS A 620 49.36 13.53 -9.88
C HIS A 620 48.75 12.17 -10.31
N LEU A 621 48.19 12.08 -11.52
CA LEU A 621 47.57 10.85 -12.04
C LEU A 621 48.57 9.70 -12.36
N LEU A 622 48.67 8.74 -11.43
CA LEU A 622 48.80 7.27 -11.56
C LEU A 622 50.01 6.51 -12.16
N GLU A 623 50.65 6.88 -13.28
CA GLU A 623 51.62 5.95 -13.93
C GLU A 623 52.94 5.76 -13.16
N ALA A 624 53.42 6.80 -12.46
CA ALA A 624 54.68 6.76 -11.72
C ALA A 624 54.60 5.96 -10.40
N LEU A 625 53.42 5.90 -9.77
CA LEU A 625 53.21 5.25 -8.47
C LEU A 625 53.22 3.71 -8.56
N VAL A 626 52.74 3.13 -9.67
CA VAL A 626 52.73 1.67 -9.87
C VAL A 626 54.13 1.16 -10.23
N SER A 627 54.85 1.91 -11.07
CA SER A 627 56.17 1.56 -11.61
C SER A 627 57.28 1.49 -10.56
N CYS A 628 57.24 2.33 -9.53
CA CYS A 628 58.36 2.49 -8.58
C CYS A 628 58.26 1.66 -7.29
N HIS A 629 57.06 1.24 -6.87
CA HIS A 629 56.86 0.72 -5.51
C HIS A 629 56.06 -0.58 -5.38
N LEU A 630 55.32 -0.99 -6.42
CA LEU A 630 54.35 -2.10 -6.30
C LEU A 630 54.62 -3.27 -7.27
N GLU A 631 55.60 -3.14 -8.18
CA GLU A 631 55.98 -4.14 -9.19
C GLU A 631 56.19 -5.58 -8.63
N PRO A 632 56.87 -5.81 -7.49
CA PRO A 632 57.12 -7.17 -7.01
C PRO A 632 55.91 -7.88 -6.38
N PHE A 633 54.79 -7.20 -6.19
CA PHE A 633 53.57 -7.74 -5.55
C PHE A 633 52.38 -7.92 -6.52
N VAL A 634 52.59 -7.60 -7.81
CA VAL A 634 51.57 -7.75 -8.85
C VAL A 634 51.39 -9.23 -9.21
N VAL A 635 50.17 -9.73 -9.06
CA VAL A 635 49.82 -11.13 -9.41
C VAL A 635 49.24 -11.21 -10.82
N VAL A 636 48.49 -10.19 -11.24
CA VAL A 636 47.97 -10.06 -12.61
C VAL A 636 48.01 -8.59 -13.03
N ALA A 637 48.64 -8.32 -14.18
CA ALA A 637 48.59 -7.04 -14.87
C ALA A 637 47.84 -7.22 -16.19
N GLN A 638 46.67 -6.58 -16.32
CA GLN A 638 45.96 -6.47 -17.59
C GLN A 638 45.95 -5.00 -18.01
N ALA A 639 46.96 -4.60 -18.78
CA ALA A 639 46.96 -3.30 -19.42
C ALA A 639 45.78 -3.20 -20.40
N PRO A 640 45.00 -2.09 -20.42
CA PRO A 640 45.22 -0.81 -19.73
C PRO A 640 44.29 -0.56 -18.52
N THR A 641 43.57 -1.56 -17.99
CA THR A 641 42.39 -1.30 -17.15
C THR A 641 42.44 -1.79 -15.70
N SER A 642 43.30 -2.74 -15.31
CA SER A 642 43.41 -3.13 -13.89
C SER A 642 44.71 -3.88 -13.52
N TYR A 643 45.21 -3.59 -12.31
CA TYR A 643 46.28 -4.31 -11.62
C TYR A 643 45.71 -5.02 -10.38
N CYS A 644 45.92 -6.33 -10.28
CA CYS A 644 45.60 -7.10 -9.09
C CYS A 644 46.90 -7.45 -8.35
N ILE A 645 47.00 -6.99 -7.10
CA ILE A 645 48.17 -7.11 -6.22
C ILE A 645 47.77 -7.97 -5.02
N ALA A 646 48.58 -8.96 -4.68
CA ALA A 646 48.37 -9.79 -3.50
C ALA A 646 49.59 -9.72 -2.58
N ILE A 647 49.36 -9.34 -1.33
CA ILE A 647 50.41 -9.18 -0.32
C ILE A 647 50.11 -10.14 0.81
N ARG A 648 51.09 -10.98 1.15
CA ARG A 648 51.06 -11.79 2.38
C ARG A 648 51.76 -11.03 3.49
N LEU A 649 51.04 -10.79 4.59
CA LEU A 649 51.51 -10.10 5.77
C LEU A 649 51.64 -11.10 6.93
N PRO A 650 52.80 -11.21 7.62
CA PRO A 650 52.95 -12.07 8.78
C PRO A 650 52.04 -11.61 9.95
N PRO A 651 51.46 -12.52 10.77
CA PRO A 651 51.78 -13.94 10.87
C PRO A 651 51.05 -14.85 9.87
N ASP A 652 49.89 -14.47 9.30
CA ASP A 652 49.21 -15.26 8.24
C ASP A 652 48.15 -14.48 7.42
N SER A 653 48.09 -13.16 7.56
CA SER A 653 47.07 -12.31 6.90
C SER A 653 47.35 -12.09 5.41
N ARG A 654 46.28 -12.02 4.62
CA ARG A 654 46.30 -11.89 3.16
C ARG A 654 45.56 -10.63 2.75
N LEU A 655 46.28 -9.74 2.08
CA LEU A 655 45.74 -8.51 1.53
C LEU A 655 45.65 -8.62 0.01
N LEU A 656 44.45 -8.45 -0.53
CA LEU A 656 44.20 -8.33 -1.97
C LEU A 656 43.83 -6.88 -2.28
N LEU A 657 44.54 -6.33 -3.25
CA LEU A 657 44.41 -4.97 -3.74
C LEU A 657 44.08 -5.05 -5.22
N ARG A 658 42.97 -4.44 -5.63
CA ARG A 658 42.68 -4.20 -7.05
C ARG A 658 42.75 -2.71 -7.30
N LEU A 659 43.74 -2.32 -8.09
CA LEU A 659 43.93 -0.96 -8.60
C LEU A 659 43.36 -0.93 -10.01
N GLU A 660 42.37 -0.09 -10.27
CA GLU A 660 41.87 0.07 -11.64
C GLU A 660 42.60 1.22 -12.34
N ALA A 661 42.31 1.41 -13.62
CA ALA A 661 42.90 2.49 -14.40
C ALA A 661 42.82 3.84 -13.71
N ALA A 662 43.74 4.70 -14.09
CA ALA A 662 43.73 6.10 -13.73
C ALA A 662 42.43 6.74 -14.22
N HIS A 663 41.54 7.09 -13.30
CA HIS A 663 40.42 7.96 -13.59
C HIS A 663 40.74 9.33 -13.00
N ALA A 664 40.11 10.39 -13.51
CA ALA A 664 40.38 11.78 -13.12
C ALA A 664 40.28 12.04 -11.60
N ASP A 665 39.62 11.15 -10.84
CA ASP A 665 39.37 11.22 -9.40
C ASP A 665 40.37 10.40 -8.53
N GLY A 666 41.45 9.86 -9.11
CA GLY A 666 42.45 9.03 -8.42
C GLY A 666 42.29 7.53 -8.72
N VAL A 667 43.11 6.68 -8.06
CA VAL A 667 43.08 5.22 -8.28
C VAL A 667 41.97 4.62 -7.42
N PRO A 668 40.91 4.02 -8.00
CA PRO A 668 40.00 3.21 -7.19
C PRO A 668 40.78 1.98 -6.70
N VAL A 669 40.91 1.88 -5.38
CA VAL A 669 41.60 0.77 -4.71
C VAL A 669 40.55 -0.08 -4.00
N ALA A 670 40.23 -1.25 -4.56
CA ALA A 670 39.42 -2.23 -3.85
C ALA A 670 40.32 -3.08 -2.95
N LEU A 671 40.02 -3.10 -1.66
CA LEU A 671 40.75 -3.84 -0.63
C LEU A 671 39.93 -5.04 -0.14
N ARG A 672 40.55 -6.21 -0.07
CA ARG A 672 40.04 -7.37 0.67
C ARG A 672 41.13 -7.89 1.60
N THR A 673 40.76 -8.10 2.85
CA THR A 673 41.65 -8.63 3.90
C THR A 673 40.90 -9.66 4.72
N ASP A 674 41.61 -10.67 5.21
CA ASP A 674 41.13 -11.62 6.23
C ASP A 674 41.33 -11.08 7.66
N ASP A 675 42.10 -10.00 7.83
CA ASP A 675 42.29 -9.28 9.09
C ASP A 675 41.94 -7.79 8.96
N TRP A 676 40.84 -7.38 9.58
CA TRP A 676 40.30 -6.01 9.54
C TRP A 676 41.14 -5.01 10.36
N ALA A 677 41.97 -5.48 11.30
CA ALA A 677 42.83 -4.61 12.12
C ALA A 677 43.97 -3.98 11.31
N VAL A 678 44.24 -4.51 10.11
CA VAL A 678 45.34 -4.09 9.22
C VAL A 678 44.94 -2.92 8.32
N LEU A 679 43.62 -2.67 8.12
CA LEU A 679 43.11 -1.61 7.23
C LEU A 679 43.61 -0.19 7.56
N PRO A 680 43.69 0.25 8.84
CA PRO A 680 44.19 1.59 9.15
C PRO A 680 45.67 1.75 8.80
N LEU A 681 46.46 0.68 8.97
CA LEU A 681 47.89 0.63 8.68
C LEU A 681 48.14 0.63 7.17
N VAL A 682 47.35 -0.11 6.41
CA VAL A 682 47.40 -0.12 4.94
C VAL A 682 46.96 1.23 4.37
N GLY A 683 45.89 1.82 4.92
CA GLY A 683 45.46 3.17 4.56
C GLY A 683 46.52 4.23 4.90
N ALA A 684 47.26 4.07 6.00
CA ALA A 684 48.39 4.95 6.33
C ALA A 684 49.59 4.73 5.40
N TYR A 685 49.88 3.48 5.01
CA TYR A 685 50.96 3.13 4.09
C TYR A 685 50.71 3.64 2.67
N LEU A 686 49.48 3.47 2.13
CA LEU A 686 49.08 4.00 0.82
C LEU A 686 49.15 5.54 0.80
N ARG A 687 48.77 6.20 1.90
CA ARG A 687 48.95 7.65 2.06
C ARG A 687 50.42 8.05 2.19
N GLY A 688 51.24 7.24 2.86
CA GLY A 688 52.70 7.46 2.95
C GLY A 688 53.40 7.34 1.60
N LEU A 689 52.95 6.42 0.74
CA LEU A 689 53.45 6.28 -0.63
C LEU A 689 53.11 7.50 -1.50
N SER A 690 51.94 8.13 -1.29
CA SER A 690 51.60 9.40 -1.95
C SER A 690 52.40 10.62 -1.46
N ALA A 691 53.15 10.49 -0.36
CA ALA A 691 53.99 11.55 0.19
C ALA A 691 55.48 11.38 -0.13
N ALA A 692 55.89 10.23 -0.68
CA ALA A 692 57.26 9.91 -1.05
C ALA A 692 57.57 10.06 -2.55
N VAL A 693 56.55 10.44 -3.33
CA VAL A 693 56.64 10.89 -4.74
C VAL A 693 56.27 12.37 -4.74
#